data_AF-A0A1M7QR15-F1
#
_entry.id   AF-A0A1M7QR15-F1
#
_cell.length_a   1.000
_cell.length_b   1.000
_cell.length_c   1.000
_cell.angle_alpha   90.00
_cell.angle_beta   90.00
_cell.angle_gamma   90.00
#
_symmetry.space_group_name_H-M   'P 1'
#
loop_
_entity.id
_entity.type
_entity.pdbx_description
1 polymer ?
#
loop_
_entity_poly.entity_id
_entity_poly.type
_entity_poly.pdbx_seq_one_letter_code
_entity_poly.pdbx_strand_id
1 'polypeptide(L)'
;MTNVRPQPRAAIAALFLAVSAVPSAFSQSTQSSPTTPARLPGQVATPQDSATEMRLLRQQEKQRTNIYKAFYPDAAMLRKAAVTFHANLLESNYEQGFLVLELDAADIAALRSFGFRIENAPEFIQRRDDFLAAIQAAADAKSRTTAPGASTDGTGITGAAAGDATIQSIPGFACYETVEETFTAAAAFTTTYPTLASWIDIGDSWQKTVGSGGYDMRVLKITNSAIGGTKPKLFVNSAIHAREYTTAPLNLEFARWLLNGYGTDPDATWIVDHHEVHLLLQTNPDGRKKAEGGLSWRKNTNTAYCGATSNTRGADLNRNFTFGWNSTGGSGSSGSQCDLTYRGASAGSEPETQAVQNYIRSIFPDRRGPNPGDGAPVDTSGIHIDVHSYSQLVLWPWGTTSTPTANATALQTLGRRFAYFNGYTPEQSIGLYATDGTSDGPSYGELGVAAYTIELGSSFFESCTTYNSTTKPKNLPALIYAAKVVRAPYQTPAGADVTTVALGSDASGGGVLAGTPVSLTASATDTRFNQSNGTEPVLNVTGGEAYIDTPPWVAGATAIALTATDGSFNQTTESLSGTLATTGLSLGKHLVFVRAKVSSGQWGPVTAQFLKIASVVTPGNNETEPNDNIGTANAVASVGTWNGAIGSSSDGDYFLVNLPAGKTLTATLTPNASSDYDLYIYNSSGTQLAASEKGSGVVDAASVSNTDTAASARYVRVKFYSGGTGATSGKYTLGFNW
;
A
#
# COMPACT_ATOMS: atom_id res chain seq x y z
N MET A 1 40.05 38.30 29.89
CA MET A 1 40.33 38.55 28.45
C MET A 1 39.82 37.34 27.68
N THR A 2 38.57 37.44 27.26
CA THR A 2 37.73 36.37 26.72
C THR A 2 37.49 36.64 25.24
N ASN A 3 37.94 35.73 24.37
CA ASN A 3 37.59 35.73 22.95
C ASN A 3 36.68 34.54 22.67
N VAL A 4 35.39 34.81 22.50
CA VAL A 4 34.37 33.87 22.06
C VAL A 4 34.22 34.02 20.55
N ARG A 5 34.45 32.93 19.81
CA ARG A 5 34.08 32.80 18.38
C ARG A 5 32.55 32.59 18.28
N PRO A 6 31.83 33.27 17.39
CA PRO A 6 30.44 32.93 17.10
C PRO A 6 30.33 31.75 16.11
N GLN A 7 29.31 30.93 16.32
CA GLN A 7 28.94 29.71 15.58
C GLN A 7 28.38 29.99 14.16
N PRO A 8 28.63 29.12 13.16
CA PRO A 8 28.12 29.27 11.80
C PRO A 8 26.82 28.46 11.62
N ARG A 9 25.68 28.97 12.09
CA ARG A 9 24.37 28.36 11.79
C ARG A 9 23.29 29.34 11.29
N ALA A 10 23.51 30.64 11.37
CA ALA A 10 22.55 31.64 10.91
C ALA A 10 22.82 32.19 9.49
N ALA A 11 24.03 32.03 8.95
CA ALA A 11 24.40 32.56 7.64
C ALA A 11 23.98 31.68 6.44
N ILE A 12 23.60 30.42 6.69
CA ILE A 12 23.25 29.46 5.63
C ILE A 12 21.76 29.54 5.25
N ALA A 13 20.87 30.05 6.11
CA ALA A 13 19.45 30.24 5.76
C ALA A 13 19.20 31.50 4.91
N ALA A 14 19.99 32.56 5.11
CA ALA A 14 19.79 33.85 4.44
C ALA A 14 20.32 33.90 2.99
N LEU A 15 21.18 32.96 2.58
CA LEU A 15 21.76 32.94 1.23
C LEU A 15 20.89 32.19 0.20
N PHE A 16 19.87 31.43 0.64
CA PHE A 16 18.99 30.64 -0.23
C PHE A 16 17.65 31.30 -0.56
N LEU A 17 17.31 32.43 0.07
CA LEU A 17 16.18 33.28 -0.32
C LEU A 17 16.47 34.14 -1.57
N ALA A 18 17.74 34.28 -1.98
CA ALA A 18 18.13 35.14 -3.10
C ALA A 18 18.04 34.45 -4.48
N VAL A 19 18.04 33.11 -4.53
CA VAL A 19 17.91 32.36 -5.81
C VAL A 19 16.44 32.18 -6.19
N SER A 20 15.52 32.25 -5.22
CA SER A 20 14.07 32.24 -5.42
C SER A 20 13.50 33.54 -6.01
N ALA A 21 14.32 34.59 -6.14
CA ALA A 21 13.90 35.93 -6.54
C ALA A 21 14.39 36.36 -7.94
N VAL A 22 14.82 35.42 -8.78
CA VAL A 22 15.10 35.72 -10.20
C VAL A 22 13.81 35.53 -10.99
N PRO A 23 13.17 36.61 -11.51
CA PRO A 23 12.05 36.44 -12.41
C PRO A 23 12.56 35.79 -13.70
N SER A 24 12.04 34.61 -14.03
CA SER A 24 12.20 34.01 -15.35
C SER A 24 11.46 34.88 -16.37
N ALA A 25 12.19 35.78 -17.02
CA ALA A 25 11.68 36.56 -18.13
C ALA A 25 11.53 35.65 -19.36
N PHE A 26 10.35 35.05 -19.53
CA PHE A 26 9.97 34.39 -20.78
C PHE A 26 9.89 35.44 -21.90
N SER A 27 10.79 35.39 -22.88
CA SER A 27 10.61 36.13 -24.13
C SER A 27 9.55 35.41 -24.98
N GLN A 28 8.43 36.08 -25.23
CA GLN A 28 7.41 35.61 -26.16
C GLN A 28 7.96 35.58 -27.59
N SER A 29 8.08 34.39 -28.16
CA SER A 29 8.13 34.19 -29.60
C SER A 29 6.70 34.16 -30.12
N THR A 30 6.26 35.22 -30.79
CA THR A 30 4.98 35.27 -31.50
C THR A 30 5.00 34.31 -32.68
N GLN A 31 4.31 33.17 -32.58
CA GLN A 31 3.90 32.39 -33.73
C GLN A 31 2.37 32.32 -33.78
N SER A 32 1.83 32.81 -34.89
CA SER A 32 0.41 32.81 -35.25
C SER A 32 -0.16 31.40 -35.30
N SER A 33 -1.18 31.12 -34.50
CA SER A 33 -1.97 29.88 -34.56
C SER A 33 -2.94 29.90 -35.76
N PRO A 34 -3.18 28.75 -36.42
CA PRO A 34 -4.35 28.60 -37.28
C PRO A 34 -5.61 28.57 -36.40
N THR A 35 -6.54 29.47 -36.67
CA THR A 35 -7.82 29.59 -35.96
C THR A 35 -8.74 28.41 -36.30
N THR A 36 -8.95 27.51 -35.35
CA THR A 36 -10.13 26.62 -35.33
C THR A 36 -11.26 27.37 -34.62
N PRO A 37 -12.51 27.38 -35.12
CA PRO A 37 -13.58 28.18 -34.54
C PRO A 37 -13.91 27.74 -33.11
N ALA A 38 -14.10 28.72 -32.23
CA ALA A 38 -14.52 28.51 -30.85
C ALA A 38 -15.90 27.83 -30.81
N ARG A 39 -16.01 26.74 -30.05
CA ARG A 39 -17.26 26.01 -29.82
C ARG A 39 -18.15 26.80 -28.86
N LEU A 40 -19.47 26.78 -29.10
CA LEU A 40 -20.46 27.34 -28.18
C LEU A 40 -20.49 26.54 -26.86
N PRO A 41 -20.80 27.17 -25.71
CA PRO A 41 -20.90 26.48 -24.43
C PRO A 41 -21.99 25.38 -24.48
N GLY A 42 -21.66 24.16 -24.05
CA GLY A 42 -22.62 23.07 -23.87
C GLY A 42 -22.58 21.92 -24.89
N GLN A 43 -21.65 21.91 -25.86
CA GLN A 43 -21.42 20.71 -26.69
C GLN A 43 -20.37 19.78 -26.06
N VAL A 44 -20.78 18.56 -25.69
CA VAL A 44 -19.89 17.48 -25.23
C VAL A 44 -18.81 17.21 -26.28
N ALA A 45 -17.54 17.17 -25.89
CA ALA A 45 -16.43 16.83 -26.79
C ALA A 45 -16.68 15.44 -27.42
N THR A 46 -16.60 15.34 -28.75
CA THR A 46 -16.75 14.04 -29.40
C THR A 46 -15.49 13.19 -29.18
N PRO A 47 -15.57 11.84 -29.27
CA PRO A 47 -14.37 10.99 -29.23
C PRO A 47 -13.31 11.40 -30.27
N GLN A 48 -13.74 11.92 -31.41
CA GLN A 48 -12.87 12.45 -32.46
C GLN A 48 -12.16 13.76 -32.05
N ASP A 49 -12.83 14.62 -31.27
CA ASP A 49 -12.24 15.82 -30.68
C ASP A 49 -11.17 15.45 -29.65
N SER A 50 -11.45 14.48 -28.77
CA SER A 50 -10.50 14.00 -27.75
C SER A 50 -9.26 13.33 -28.36
N ALA A 51 -9.42 12.52 -29.41
CA ALA A 51 -8.29 11.91 -30.12
C ALA A 51 -7.41 12.93 -30.85
N THR A 52 -8.01 14.01 -31.35
CA THR A 52 -7.30 15.10 -32.03
C THR A 52 -6.54 15.95 -31.03
N GLU A 53 -7.16 16.29 -29.90
CA GLU A 53 -6.50 16.97 -28.78
C GLU A 53 -5.29 16.17 -28.29
N MET A 54 -5.45 14.87 -28.00
CA MET A 54 -4.34 14.04 -27.52
C MET A 54 -3.18 13.93 -28.52
N ARG A 55 -3.46 13.97 -29.84
CA ARG A 55 -2.42 14.02 -30.87
C ARG A 55 -1.61 15.32 -30.78
N LEU A 56 -2.27 16.46 -30.64
CA LEU A 56 -1.63 17.76 -30.48
C LEU A 56 -0.80 17.81 -29.18
N LEU A 57 -1.36 17.37 -28.06
CA LEU A 57 -0.68 17.36 -26.76
C LEU A 57 0.58 16.49 -26.79
N ARG A 58 0.53 15.33 -27.46
CA ARG A 58 1.72 14.47 -27.62
C ARG A 58 2.77 15.06 -28.55
N GLN A 59 2.38 15.84 -29.56
CA GLN A 59 3.34 16.60 -30.36
C GLN A 59 4.05 17.66 -29.53
N GLN A 60 3.34 18.39 -28.67
CA GLN A 60 3.94 19.34 -27.73
C GLN A 60 4.89 18.63 -26.75
N GLU A 61 4.50 17.44 -26.26
CA GLU A 61 5.35 16.66 -25.36
C GLU A 61 6.67 16.26 -26.03
N LYS A 62 6.63 15.85 -27.30
CA LYS A 62 7.84 15.53 -28.09
C LYS A 62 8.77 16.72 -28.30
N GLN A 63 8.25 17.96 -28.27
CA GLN A 63 9.06 19.17 -28.44
C GLN A 63 9.92 19.49 -27.21
N ARG A 64 9.62 18.91 -26.04
CA ARG A 64 10.43 19.08 -24.81
C ARG A 64 11.73 18.30 -24.93
N THR A 65 12.81 18.94 -25.39
CA THR A 65 14.11 18.28 -25.65
C THR A 65 15.20 18.68 -24.65
N ASN A 66 14.90 19.60 -23.74
CA ASN A 66 15.80 20.12 -22.72
C ASN A 66 15.85 19.21 -21.47
N ILE A 67 16.03 17.91 -21.69
CA ILE A 67 16.16 16.91 -20.62
C ILE A 67 17.64 16.59 -20.40
N TYR A 68 18.07 16.68 -19.15
CA TYR A 68 19.46 16.54 -18.74
C TYR A 68 19.62 15.60 -17.55
N LYS A 69 20.76 14.92 -17.50
CA LYS A 69 21.28 14.32 -16.28
C LYS A 69 22.07 15.35 -15.50
N ALA A 70 21.70 15.56 -14.24
CA ALA A 70 22.43 16.37 -13.29
C ALA A 70 23.17 15.44 -12.31
N PHE A 71 24.45 15.18 -12.57
CA PHE A 71 25.31 14.38 -11.70
C PHE A 71 25.74 15.23 -10.51
N TYR A 72 25.49 14.72 -9.29
CA TYR A 72 25.73 15.45 -8.06
C TYR A 72 27.13 15.20 -7.50
N PRO A 73 27.77 16.22 -6.89
CA PRO A 73 29.08 16.06 -6.26
C PRO A 73 29.02 15.27 -4.95
N ASP A 74 27.90 15.34 -4.23
CA ASP A 74 27.64 14.61 -3.00
C ASP A 74 26.13 14.45 -2.74
N ALA A 75 25.77 13.56 -1.81
CA ALA A 75 24.38 13.25 -1.48
C ALA A 75 23.61 14.42 -0.82
N ALA A 76 24.32 15.38 -0.20
CA ALA A 76 23.66 16.55 0.39
C ALA A 76 23.25 17.54 -0.70
N MET A 77 24.09 17.76 -1.71
CA MET A 77 23.76 18.57 -2.88
C MET A 77 22.67 17.92 -3.73
N LEU A 78 22.68 16.60 -3.90
CA LEU A 78 21.59 15.85 -4.53
C LEU A 78 20.23 16.20 -3.92
N ARG A 79 20.11 16.08 -2.59
CA ARG A 79 18.84 16.37 -1.90
C ARG A 79 18.40 17.80 -2.14
N LYS A 80 19.32 18.77 -2.05
CA LYS A 80 19.03 20.18 -2.32
C LYS A 80 18.57 20.43 -3.75
N ALA A 81 19.17 19.77 -4.74
CA ALA A 81 18.76 19.90 -6.13
C ALA A 81 17.40 19.24 -6.38
N ALA A 82 17.15 18.05 -5.83
CA ALA A 82 15.87 17.37 -5.93
C ALA A 82 14.72 18.21 -5.35
N VAL A 83 15.02 18.93 -4.27
CA VAL A 83 14.14 19.92 -3.63
C VAL A 83 13.93 21.15 -4.51
N THR A 84 15.02 21.81 -4.91
CA THR A 84 14.98 23.12 -5.58
C THR A 84 14.32 23.00 -6.96
N PHE A 85 14.64 21.92 -7.68
CA PHE A 85 14.17 21.65 -9.03
C PHE A 85 13.02 20.62 -9.02
N HIS A 86 12.30 20.46 -7.91
CA HIS A 86 11.27 19.42 -7.78
C HIS A 86 10.20 19.50 -8.88
N ALA A 87 9.81 20.70 -9.31
CA ALA A 87 8.84 20.87 -10.40
C ALA A 87 9.37 20.33 -11.76
N ASN A 88 10.68 20.44 -11.97
CA ASN A 88 11.43 20.07 -13.16
C ASN A 88 11.97 18.63 -13.12
N LEU A 89 11.92 17.99 -11.96
CA LEU A 89 12.49 16.69 -11.68
C LEU A 89 11.61 15.57 -12.26
N LEU A 90 12.21 14.69 -13.08
CA LEU A 90 11.51 13.66 -13.87
C LEU A 90 11.82 12.22 -13.45
N GLU A 91 13.09 11.94 -13.11
CA GLU A 91 13.52 10.69 -12.46
C GLU A 91 14.69 10.94 -11.48
N SER A 92 14.81 10.14 -10.41
CA SER A 92 15.99 10.11 -9.53
C SER A 92 16.74 8.78 -9.67
N ASN A 93 18.06 8.84 -9.88
CA ASN A 93 18.91 7.66 -10.02
C ASN A 93 20.04 7.69 -8.97
N TYR A 94 19.66 7.39 -7.72
CA TYR A 94 20.52 7.53 -6.55
C TYR A 94 21.76 6.61 -6.57
N GLU A 95 21.64 5.42 -7.15
CA GLU A 95 22.78 4.49 -7.26
C GLU A 95 23.81 4.96 -8.29
N GLN A 96 23.34 5.58 -9.38
CA GLN A 96 24.19 6.05 -10.48
C GLN A 96 24.65 7.50 -10.32
N GLY A 97 24.23 8.19 -9.26
CA GLY A 97 24.78 9.50 -8.94
C GLY A 97 24.15 10.68 -9.70
N PHE A 98 22.91 10.57 -10.20
CA PHE A 98 22.28 11.69 -10.93
C PHE A 98 20.76 11.83 -10.75
N LEU A 99 20.28 13.04 -11.04
CA LEU A 99 18.86 13.36 -11.28
C LEU A 99 18.61 13.54 -12.77
N VAL A 100 17.39 13.29 -13.22
CA VAL A 100 16.93 13.61 -14.57
C VAL A 100 15.98 14.79 -14.46
N LEU A 101 16.37 15.92 -15.06
CA LEU A 101 15.69 17.20 -14.92
C LEU A 101 15.40 17.79 -16.30
N GLU A 102 14.26 18.48 -16.42
CA GLU A 102 14.02 19.42 -17.51
C GLU A 102 14.58 20.79 -17.13
N LEU A 103 15.63 21.25 -17.81
CA LEU A 103 16.38 22.45 -17.38
C LEU A 103 16.40 23.50 -18.49
N ASP A 104 16.30 24.77 -18.12
CA ASP A 104 16.66 25.87 -18.99
C ASP A 104 18.14 26.30 -18.81
N ALA A 105 18.56 27.33 -19.55
CA ALA A 105 19.94 27.81 -19.49
C ALA A 105 20.32 28.39 -18.11
N ALA A 106 19.38 29.02 -17.41
CA ALA A 106 19.59 29.58 -16.08
C ALA A 106 19.69 28.46 -15.04
N ASP A 107 18.86 27.44 -15.13
CA ASP A 107 18.91 26.26 -14.26
C ASP A 107 20.25 25.53 -14.38
N ILE A 108 20.74 25.33 -15.61
CA ILE A 108 22.04 24.71 -15.88
C ILE A 108 23.18 25.54 -15.26
N ALA A 109 23.13 26.87 -15.41
CA ALA A 109 24.11 27.76 -14.82
C ALA A 109 24.10 27.69 -13.28
N ALA A 110 22.91 27.69 -12.67
CA ALA A 110 22.73 27.56 -11.23
C ALA A 110 23.30 26.23 -10.72
N LEU A 111 22.91 25.10 -11.31
CA LEU A 111 23.41 23.77 -10.91
C LEU A 111 24.94 23.66 -11.05
N ARG A 112 25.52 24.15 -12.15
CA ARG A 112 26.98 24.16 -12.33
C ARG A 112 27.69 25.00 -11.26
N SER A 113 27.10 26.10 -10.80
CA SER A 113 27.67 26.92 -9.72
C SER A 113 27.76 26.17 -8.38
N PHE A 114 26.93 25.14 -8.20
CA PHE A 114 26.95 24.23 -7.05
C PHE A 114 27.74 22.93 -7.30
N GLY A 115 28.51 22.86 -8.39
CA GLY A 115 29.41 21.75 -8.69
C GLY A 115 28.76 20.56 -9.41
N PHE A 116 27.54 20.71 -9.93
CA PHE A 116 26.92 19.65 -10.73
C PHE A 116 27.54 19.53 -12.11
N ARG A 117 27.75 18.28 -12.55
CA ARG A 117 28.05 17.97 -13.96
C ARG A 117 26.73 17.72 -14.68
N ILE A 118 26.45 18.53 -15.70
CA ILE A 118 25.20 18.48 -16.46
C ILE A 118 25.47 17.91 -17.85
N GLU A 119 24.74 16.86 -18.21
CA GLU A 119 24.84 16.17 -19.51
C GLU A 119 23.47 16.05 -20.16
N ASN A 120 23.41 16.17 -21.49
CA ASN A 120 22.17 15.89 -22.21
C ASN A 120 21.77 14.42 -22.01
N ALA A 121 20.48 14.15 -21.93
CA ALA A 121 19.93 12.82 -21.68
C ALA A 121 19.14 12.30 -22.90
N PRO A 122 19.77 12.10 -24.07
CA PRO A 122 19.06 11.75 -25.30
C PRO A 122 18.31 10.42 -25.20
N GLU A 123 18.80 9.47 -24.40
CA GLU A 123 18.14 8.20 -24.14
C GLU A 123 16.82 8.34 -23.38
N PHE A 124 16.68 9.37 -22.53
CA PHE A 124 15.41 9.66 -21.83
C PHE A 124 14.39 10.26 -22.79
N ILE A 125 14.84 11.12 -23.70
CA ILE A 125 14.03 11.68 -24.78
C ILE A 125 13.55 10.54 -25.69
N GLN A 126 14.46 9.66 -26.12
CA GLN A 126 14.14 8.51 -26.97
C GLN A 126 13.14 7.58 -26.28
N ARG A 127 13.37 7.21 -25.02
CA ARG A 127 12.46 6.36 -24.23
C ARG A 127 11.05 6.94 -24.15
N ARG A 128 10.93 8.25 -23.93
CA ARG A 128 9.64 8.96 -23.94
C ARG A 128 9.01 8.92 -25.33
N ASP A 129 9.76 9.24 -26.37
CA ASP A 129 9.23 9.33 -27.73
C ASP A 129 8.77 7.97 -28.27
N ASP A 130 9.48 6.89 -27.92
CA ASP A 130 9.08 5.51 -28.17
C ASP A 130 7.79 5.14 -27.44
N PHE A 131 7.68 5.51 -26.16
CA PHE A 131 6.46 5.33 -25.37
C PHE A 131 5.26 6.09 -25.98
N LEU A 132 5.45 7.35 -26.37
CA LEU A 132 4.43 8.15 -27.04
C LEU A 132 4.01 7.56 -28.39
N ALA A 133 4.96 6.97 -29.13
CA ALA A 133 4.68 6.29 -30.38
C ALA A 133 3.89 4.98 -30.17
N ALA A 134 4.25 4.18 -29.16
CA ALA A 134 3.53 2.97 -28.80
C ALA A 134 2.08 3.26 -28.39
N ILE A 135 1.86 4.29 -27.56
CA ILE A 135 0.50 4.72 -27.18
C ILE A 135 -0.28 5.23 -28.40
N GLN A 136 0.34 6.01 -29.31
CA GLN A 136 -0.33 6.44 -30.54
C GLN A 136 -0.78 5.24 -31.37
N ALA A 137 0.11 4.27 -31.57
CA ALA A 137 -0.18 3.07 -32.36
C ALA A 137 -1.33 2.25 -31.75
N ALA A 138 -1.36 2.10 -30.43
CA ALA A 138 -2.44 1.44 -29.71
C ALA A 138 -3.78 2.18 -29.89
N ALA A 139 -3.79 3.51 -29.78
CA ALA A 139 -4.98 4.33 -29.99
C ALA A 139 -5.51 4.23 -31.44
N ASP A 140 -4.62 4.28 -32.44
CA ASP A 140 -5.00 4.15 -33.86
C ASP A 140 -5.50 2.75 -34.20
N ALA A 141 -4.95 1.71 -33.58
CA ALA A 141 -5.47 0.34 -33.71
C ALA A 141 -6.92 0.24 -33.21
N LYS A 142 -7.23 0.84 -32.05
CA LYS A 142 -8.60 0.86 -31.47
C LYS A 142 -9.59 1.64 -32.35
N SER A 143 -9.17 2.77 -32.92
CA SER A 143 -10.02 3.55 -33.83
C SER A 143 -10.38 2.77 -35.10
N ARG A 144 -9.54 1.82 -35.54
CA ARG A 144 -9.81 0.97 -36.71
C ARG A 144 -10.76 -0.18 -36.40
N THR A 145 -10.74 -0.74 -35.19
CA THR A 145 -11.63 -1.85 -34.80
C THR A 145 -13.04 -1.38 -34.42
N THR A 146 -13.22 -0.10 -34.10
CA THR A 146 -14.51 0.51 -33.74
C THR A 146 -15.23 1.20 -34.90
N ALA A 147 -14.72 1.07 -36.14
CA ALA A 147 -15.36 1.61 -37.33
C ALA A 147 -16.70 0.87 -37.65
N PRO A 148 -17.72 1.55 -38.21
CA PRO A 148 -19.04 0.95 -38.43
C PRO A 148 -18.94 -0.12 -39.54
N GLY A 149 -19.03 -1.39 -39.15
CA GLY A 149 -18.94 -2.52 -40.08
C GLY A 149 -18.81 -3.90 -39.43
N ALA A 150 -18.49 -3.98 -38.13
CA ALA A 150 -18.48 -5.25 -37.39
C ALA A 150 -19.84 -5.46 -36.68
N SER A 151 -20.57 -6.50 -37.09
CA SER A 151 -21.88 -6.89 -36.58
C SER A 151 -21.88 -7.18 -35.07
N THR A 152 -22.85 -6.65 -34.34
CA THR A 152 -23.13 -6.99 -32.94
C THR A 152 -24.46 -7.73 -32.83
N ASP A 153 -24.42 -8.98 -32.40
CA ASP A 153 -25.60 -9.69 -31.88
C ASP A 153 -25.87 -9.20 -30.45
N GLY A 154 -27.14 -8.84 -30.22
CA GLY A 154 -27.56 -8.05 -29.07
C GLY A 154 -27.78 -8.85 -27.78
N THR A 155 -27.30 -8.29 -26.67
CA THR A 155 -27.96 -8.38 -25.35
C THR A 155 -27.70 -7.05 -24.61
N GLY A 156 -28.79 -6.39 -24.20
CA GLY A 156 -28.75 -5.04 -23.65
C GLY A 156 -28.40 -5.00 -22.17
N ILE A 157 -27.43 -4.16 -21.82
CA ILE A 157 -27.27 -3.54 -20.50
C ILE A 157 -27.18 -2.04 -20.72
N THR A 158 -28.26 -1.33 -20.37
CA THR A 158 -28.39 0.13 -20.46
C THR A 158 -27.90 0.77 -19.16
N GLY A 159 -26.81 1.55 -19.19
CA GLY A 159 -26.44 2.39 -18.04
C GLY A 159 -24.99 2.87 -17.91
N ALA A 160 -24.04 2.42 -18.74
CA ALA A 160 -22.71 3.00 -18.83
C ALA A 160 -22.46 3.40 -20.28
N ALA A 161 -21.97 4.62 -20.51
CA ALA A 161 -21.64 5.10 -21.84
C ALA A 161 -20.68 4.11 -22.52
N ALA A 162 -21.22 3.37 -23.48
CA ALA A 162 -20.48 2.48 -24.35
C ALA A 162 -19.53 3.33 -25.21
N GLY A 163 -18.30 3.51 -24.73
CA GLY A 163 -17.35 4.38 -25.39
C GLY A 163 -16.02 4.55 -24.68
N ASP A 164 -15.48 3.57 -23.94
CA ASP A 164 -14.01 3.47 -23.77
C ASP A 164 -13.45 2.15 -23.21
N ALA A 165 -14.27 1.14 -22.90
CA ALA A 165 -13.76 -0.17 -22.45
C ALA A 165 -12.95 -0.85 -23.58
N THR A 166 -11.61 -0.80 -23.54
CA THR A 166 -10.64 -1.76 -24.17
C THR A 166 -9.17 -1.31 -24.18
N ILE A 167 -8.76 -0.28 -23.42
CA ILE A 167 -7.38 -0.31 -22.92
C ILE A 167 -7.44 -1.02 -21.58
N GLN A 168 -7.17 -2.33 -21.58
CA GLN A 168 -7.08 -3.15 -20.35
C GLN A 168 -5.73 -2.98 -19.62
N SER A 169 -5.01 -1.89 -19.90
CA SER A 169 -3.70 -1.57 -19.32
C SER A 169 -3.06 -0.38 -20.03
N ILE A 170 -2.43 0.52 -19.28
CA ILE A 170 -1.57 1.56 -19.86
C ILE A 170 -0.42 0.87 -20.62
N PRO A 171 -0.20 1.10 -21.94
CA PRO A 171 0.85 0.43 -22.70
C PRO A 171 2.23 0.58 -22.04
N GLY A 172 2.95 -0.52 -21.84
CA GLY A 172 4.24 -0.52 -21.11
C GLY A 172 4.14 -0.45 -19.58
N PHE A 173 2.93 -0.29 -19.04
CA PHE A 173 2.63 -0.14 -17.61
C PHE A 173 1.41 -0.99 -17.20
N ALA A 174 1.34 -2.23 -17.69
CA ALA A 174 0.15 -3.09 -17.56
C ALA A 174 -0.24 -3.48 -16.13
N CYS A 175 0.64 -3.26 -15.16
CA CYS A 175 0.36 -3.45 -13.74
C CYS A 175 -0.45 -2.30 -13.10
N TYR A 176 -0.61 -1.17 -13.79
CA TYR A 176 -1.35 -0.03 -13.29
C TYR A 176 -2.71 0.03 -13.97
N GLU A 177 -3.74 -0.01 -13.15
CA GLU A 177 -5.11 0.21 -13.58
C GLU A 177 -5.28 1.64 -14.12
N THR A 178 -6.00 1.74 -15.23
CA THR A 178 -6.58 3.01 -15.69
C THR A 178 -7.59 3.56 -14.69
N VAL A 179 -8.02 4.82 -14.84
CA VAL A 179 -9.10 5.41 -14.03
C VAL A 179 -10.34 4.50 -14.04
N GLU A 180 -10.75 4.03 -15.21
CA GLU A 180 -11.94 3.18 -15.36
C GLU A 180 -11.77 1.81 -14.71
N GLU A 181 -10.60 1.18 -14.85
CA GLU A 181 -10.31 -0.11 -14.19
C GLU A 181 -10.26 0.04 -12.67
N THR A 182 -9.67 1.14 -12.18
CA THR A 182 -9.63 1.47 -10.75
C THR A 182 -11.06 1.61 -10.19
N PHE A 183 -11.92 2.34 -10.88
CA PHE A 183 -13.32 2.55 -10.47
C PHE A 183 -14.16 1.28 -10.60
N THR A 184 -13.93 0.49 -11.64
CA THR A 184 -14.59 -0.81 -11.82
C THR A 184 -14.23 -1.76 -10.69
N ALA A 185 -12.96 -1.84 -10.31
CA ALA A 185 -12.51 -2.65 -9.18
C ALA A 185 -13.14 -2.17 -7.86
N ALA A 186 -13.14 -0.86 -7.60
CA ALA A 186 -13.75 -0.28 -6.40
C ALA A 186 -15.27 -0.54 -6.32
N ALA A 187 -15.99 -0.38 -7.43
CA ALA A 187 -17.42 -0.68 -7.51
C ALA A 187 -17.69 -2.18 -7.30
N ALA A 188 -16.87 -3.06 -7.88
CA ALA A 188 -17.00 -4.51 -7.71
C ALA A 188 -16.87 -4.93 -6.24
N PHE A 189 -16.02 -4.27 -5.44
CA PHE A 189 -15.93 -4.55 -4.01
C PHE A 189 -17.25 -4.31 -3.27
N THR A 190 -18.08 -3.36 -3.69
CA THR A 190 -19.40 -3.13 -3.06
C THR A 190 -20.40 -4.24 -3.34
N THR A 191 -20.24 -4.94 -4.46
CA THR A 191 -21.05 -6.11 -4.81
C THR A 191 -20.54 -7.37 -4.12
N THR A 192 -19.22 -7.56 -4.08
CA THR A 192 -18.59 -8.74 -3.47
C THR A 192 -18.65 -8.70 -1.93
N TYR A 193 -18.52 -7.50 -1.34
CA TYR A 193 -18.47 -7.29 0.10
C TYR A 193 -19.49 -6.24 0.56
N PRO A 194 -20.80 -6.45 0.37
CA PRO A 194 -21.83 -5.41 0.57
C PRO A 194 -21.98 -4.95 2.03
N THR A 195 -21.53 -5.74 3.00
CA THR A 195 -21.52 -5.36 4.42
C THR A 195 -20.22 -4.70 4.86
N LEU A 196 -19.16 -4.77 4.03
CA LEU A 196 -17.83 -4.27 4.36
C LEU A 196 -17.40 -3.07 3.50
N ALA A 197 -17.99 -2.87 2.32
CA ALA A 197 -17.55 -1.87 1.34
C ALA A 197 -18.70 -1.00 0.85
N SER A 198 -18.44 0.30 0.72
CA SER A 198 -19.36 1.27 0.11
C SER A 198 -18.61 2.26 -0.76
N TRP A 199 -19.25 2.75 -1.82
CA TRP A 199 -18.66 3.63 -2.84
C TRP A 199 -19.34 4.99 -2.82
N ILE A 200 -18.75 5.92 -2.07
CA ILE A 200 -19.35 7.20 -1.69
C ILE A 200 -18.96 8.27 -2.70
N ASP A 201 -19.92 8.92 -3.31
CA ASP A 201 -19.70 10.10 -4.14
C ASP A 201 -19.42 11.33 -3.28
N ILE A 202 -18.33 12.04 -3.58
CA ILE A 202 -17.87 13.22 -2.84
C ILE A 202 -17.85 14.49 -3.69
N GLY A 203 -18.18 14.40 -4.98
CA GLY A 203 -18.15 15.52 -5.92
C GLY A 203 -17.69 15.11 -7.31
N ASP A 204 -17.42 16.09 -8.16
CA ASP A 204 -17.12 15.89 -9.58
C ASP A 204 -15.77 16.47 -9.98
N SER A 205 -15.13 15.86 -10.98
CA SER A 205 -13.96 16.43 -11.65
C SER A 205 -14.29 17.65 -12.50
N TRP A 206 -13.30 18.49 -12.81
CA TRP A 206 -13.49 19.71 -13.59
C TRP A 206 -14.27 19.47 -14.89
N GLN A 207 -13.84 18.53 -15.74
CA GLN A 207 -14.50 18.27 -17.02
C GLN A 207 -15.98 17.94 -16.83
N LYS A 208 -16.30 17.23 -15.74
CA LYS A 208 -17.68 16.85 -15.43
C LYS A 208 -18.51 18.03 -15.00
N THR A 209 -17.96 18.92 -14.17
CA THR A 209 -18.64 20.16 -13.78
C THR A 209 -18.96 21.08 -14.96
N VAL A 210 -18.16 21.03 -16.04
CA VAL A 210 -18.38 21.82 -17.26
C VAL A 210 -19.01 21.04 -18.42
N GLY A 211 -19.54 19.84 -18.16
CA GLY A 211 -20.28 19.04 -19.16
C GLY A 211 -19.43 18.57 -20.35
N SER A 212 -18.12 18.40 -20.16
CA SER A 212 -17.16 18.03 -21.22
C SER A 212 -16.71 16.56 -21.16
N GLY A 213 -17.46 15.70 -20.46
CA GLY A 213 -16.99 14.38 -20.03
C GLY A 213 -16.48 14.44 -18.59
N GLY A 214 -15.65 13.51 -18.14
CA GLY A 214 -15.09 13.51 -16.77
C GLY A 214 -15.75 12.49 -15.84
N TYR A 215 -15.50 12.64 -14.53
CA TYR A 215 -15.69 11.57 -13.55
C TYR A 215 -16.35 12.06 -12.25
N ASP A 216 -17.21 11.22 -11.66
CA ASP A 216 -17.50 11.30 -10.22
C ASP A 216 -16.19 11.06 -9.45
N MET A 217 -15.93 11.87 -8.45
CA MET A 217 -14.93 11.58 -7.44
C MET A 217 -15.57 10.77 -6.32
N ARG A 218 -15.01 9.59 -6.06
CA ARG A 218 -15.60 8.63 -5.13
C ARG A 218 -14.59 8.06 -4.15
N VAL A 219 -15.06 7.80 -2.94
CA VAL A 219 -14.30 7.20 -1.84
C VAL A 219 -14.79 5.79 -1.58
N LEU A 220 -13.86 4.83 -1.57
CA LEU A 220 -14.11 3.46 -1.13
C LEU A 220 -14.00 3.45 0.38
N LYS A 221 -15.14 3.38 1.06
CA LYS A 221 -15.18 3.20 2.51
C LYS A 221 -15.26 1.71 2.82
N ILE A 222 -14.27 1.21 3.55
CA ILE A 222 -14.14 -0.16 4.04
C ILE A 222 -14.33 -0.16 5.55
N THR A 223 -15.37 -0.83 6.04
CA THR A 223 -15.64 -1.10 7.46
C THR A 223 -16.75 -2.15 7.60
N ASN A 224 -16.73 -2.95 8.65
CA ASN A 224 -17.83 -3.85 8.95
C ASN A 224 -19.05 -3.07 9.48
N SER A 225 -20.05 -2.87 8.63
CA SER A 225 -21.29 -2.16 8.96
C SER A 225 -22.18 -2.89 9.98
N ALA A 226 -21.97 -4.20 10.20
CA ALA A 226 -22.68 -4.95 11.22
C ALA A 226 -22.24 -4.60 12.65
N ILE A 227 -21.04 -4.02 12.80
CA ILE A 227 -20.51 -3.54 14.08
C ILE A 227 -20.73 -2.04 14.15
N GLY A 228 -21.74 -1.62 14.93
CA GLY A 228 -22.10 -0.22 15.13
C GLY A 228 -21.13 0.57 16.01
N GLY A 229 -21.45 1.84 16.24
CA GLY A 229 -20.66 2.76 17.07
C GLY A 229 -19.72 3.66 16.27
N THR A 230 -19.11 4.63 16.95
CA THR A 230 -18.13 5.53 16.32
C THR A 230 -16.79 4.83 16.18
N LYS A 231 -16.26 4.79 14.97
CA LYS A 231 -14.98 4.16 14.63
C LYS A 231 -13.93 5.20 14.22
N PRO A 232 -12.66 5.02 14.64
CA PRO A 232 -11.51 5.74 14.09
C PRO A 232 -11.46 5.67 12.56
N LYS A 233 -11.02 6.75 11.91
CA LYS A 233 -11.03 6.85 10.44
C LYS A 233 -9.64 7.07 9.88
N LEU A 234 -9.22 6.20 8.99
CA LEU A 234 -8.04 6.40 8.15
C LEU A 234 -8.52 6.91 6.79
N PHE A 235 -8.10 8.09 6.38
CA PHE A 235 -8.33 8.60 5.04
C PHE A 235 -7.02 8.57 4.25
N VAL A 236 -7.04 7.95 3.07
CA VAL A 236 -5.89 7.90 2.16
C VAL A 236 -6.34 8.34 0.78
N ASN A 237 -5.79 9.45 0.30
CA ASN A 237 -5.99 9.89 -1.07
C ASN A 237 -4.72 9.64 -1.90
N SER A 238 -4.92 9.43 -3.20
CA SER A 238 -3.84 9.17 -4.16
C SER A 238 -4.13 9.83 -5.51
N ALA A 239 -3.11 9.89 -6.37
CA ALA A 239 -3.20 10.42 -7.73
C ALA A 239 -3.79 11.84 -7.80
N ILE A 240 -3.42 12.72 -6.85
CA ILE A 240 -3.72 14.15 -6.93
C ILE A 240 -2.89 14.83 -8.02
N HIS A 241 -1.65 14.38 -8.22
CA HIS A 241 -0.89 14.65 -9.44
C HIS A 241 -1.01 13.47 -10.41
N ALA A 242 -1.41 13.76 -11.64
CA ALA A 242 -1.83 12.75 -12.59
C ALA A 242 -0.73 11.76 -13.03
N ARG A 243 0.50 12.26 -13.23
CA ARG A 243 1.65 11.48 -13.71
C ARG A 243 2.21 10.48 -12.70
N GLU A 244 1.78 10.53 -11.44
CA GLU A 244 2.33 9.73 -10.34
C GLU A 244 1.69 8.33 -10.34
N TYR A 245 2.19 7.45 -11.22
CA TYR A 245 1.49 6.20 -11.58
C TYR A 245 1.31 5.22 -10.43
N THR A 246 2.28 5.15 -9.53
CA THR A 246 2.37 4.17 -8.44
C THR A 246 1.35 4.38 -7.31
N THR A 247 0.77 5.58 -7.21
CA THR A 247 -0.01 6.01 -6.04
C THR A 247 -1.38 5.31 -5.95
N ALA A 248 -2.21 5.40 -6.99
CA ALA A 248 -3.53 4.76 -7.02
C ALA A 248 -3.48 3.22 -6.93
N PRO A 249 -2.58 2.52 -7.66
CA PRO A 249 -2.42 1.07 -7.53
C PRO A 249 -2.01 0.62 -6.13
N LEU A 250 -1.15 1.35 -5.42
CA LEU A 250 -0.81 1.01 -4.03
C LEU A 250 -2.04 1.09 -3.12
N ASN A 251 -2.83 2.15 -3.29
CA ASN A 251 -4.05 2.37 -2.51
C ASN A 251 -5.11 1.28 -2.80
N LEU A 252 -5.23 0.85 -4.06
CA LEU A 252 -6.09 -0.26 -4.47
C LEU A 252 -5.61 -1.62 -3.94
N GLU A 253 -4.30 -1.87 -3.92
CA GLU A 253 -3.72 -3.07 -3.30
C GLU A 253 -3.97 -3.13 -1.79
N PHE A 254 -4.01 -1.98 -1.12
CA PHE A 254 -4.40 -1.90 0.29
C PHE A 254 -5.88 -2.27 0.50
N ALA A 255 -6.77 -1.82 -0.38
CA ALA A 255 -8.17 -2.26 -0.40
C ALA A 255 -8.30 -3.78 -0.58
N ARG A 256 -7.54 -4.35 -1.54
CA ARG A 256 -7.49 -5.80 -1.80
C ARG A 256 -7.03 -6.57 -0.56
N TRP A 257 -5.98 -6.12 0.12
CA TRP A 257 -5.47 -6.76 1.33
C TRP A 257 -6.53 -6.78 2.45
N LEU A 258 -7.21 -5.65 2.70
CA LEU A 258 -8.26 -5.56 3.72
C LEU A 258 -9.46 -6.47 3.42
N LEU A 259 -9.99 -6.42 2.20
CA LEU A 259 -11.22 -7.12 1.83
C LEU A 259 -11.01 -8.61 1.60
N ASN A 260 -9.94 -9.01 0.90
CA ASN A 260 -9.62 -10.42 0.69
C ASN A 260 -9.10 -11.08 1.98
N GLY A 261 -8.43 -10.30 2.83
CA GLY A 261 -7.92 -10.73 4.13
C GLY A 261 -9.01 -10.83 5.20
N TYR A 262 -10.19 -10.24 5.01
CA TYR A 262 -11.24 -10.30 6.02
C TYR A 262 -11.68 -11.76 6.30
N GLY A 263 -11.55 -12.18 7.56
CA GLY A 263 -11.82 -13.55 8.03
C GLY A 263 -10.67 -14.55 7.83
N THR A 264 -9.57 -14.17 7.16
CA THR A 264 -8.42 -15.04 6.86
C THR A 264 -7.09 -14.49 7.36
N ASP A 265 -6.93 -13.17 7.36
CA ASP A 265 -5.87 -12.41 8.01
C ASP A 265 -6.43 -11.76 9.29
N PRO A 266 -5.87 -12.05 10.47
CA PRO A 266 -6.41 -11.55 11.74
C PRO A 266 -6.29 -10.04 11.87
N ASP A 267 -5.22 -9.42 11.33
CA ASP A 267 -5.03 -7.97 11.38
C ASP A 267 -6.03 -7.25 10.45
N ALA A 268 -6.19 -7.72 9.22
CA ALA A 268 -7.20 -7.19 8.30
C ALA A 268 -8.61 -7.29 8.91
N THR A 269 -8.92 -8.43 9.54
CA THR A 269 -10.23 -8.68 10.14
C THR A 269 -10.56 -7.66 11.23
N TRP A 270 -9.68 -7.49 12.22
CA TRP A 270 -10.01 -6.57 13.31
C TRP A 270 -9.97 -5.10 12.88
N ILE A 271 -9.10 -4.74 11.92
CA ILE A 271 -9.07 -3.39 11.37
C ILE A 271 -10.42 -3.06 10.74
N VAL A 272 -10.95 -3.93 9.87
CA VAL A 272 -12.25 -3.72 9.21
C VAL A 272 -13.39 -3.72 10.25
N ASP A 273 -13.30 -4.55 11.28
CA ASP A 273 -14.31 -4.60 12.34
C ASP A 273 -14.36 -3.32 13.19
N HIS A 274 -13.21 -2.72 13.53
CA HIS A 274 -13.12 -1.66 14.53
C HIS A 274 -12.75 -0.27 13.99
N HIS A 275 -12.30 -0.14 12.75
CA HIS A 275 -11.94 1.12 12.10
C HIS A 275 -12.74 1.34 10.79
N GLU A 276 -12.72 2.57 10.29
CA GLU A 276 -13.15 2.90 8.93
C GLU A 276 -11.92 3.27 8.11
N VAL A 277 -11.75 2.64 6.94
CA VAL A 277 -10.70 2.96 5.98
C VAL A 277 -11.36 3.59 4.76
N HIS A 278 -10.99 4.83 4.45
CA HIS A 278 -11.56 5.66 3.39
C HIS A 278 -10.49 5.90 2.33
N LEU A 279 -10.70 5.38 1.12
CA LEU A 279 -9.70 5.42 0.06
C LEU A 279 -10.24 6.26 -1.12
N LEU A 280 -9.65 7.44 -1.35
CA LEU A 280 -9.86 8.22 -2.57
C LEU A 280 -8.79 7.80 -3.59
N LEU A 281 -9.14 6.85 -4.44
CA LEU A 281 -8.17 6.21 -5.34
C LEU A 281 -7.67 7.16 -6.44
N GLN A 282 -8.55 7.97 -7.01
CA GLN A 282 -8.23 8.94 -8.07
C GLN A 282 -8.69 10.34 -7.63
N THR A 283 -7.77 11.14 -7.10
CA THR A 283 -8.08 12.53 -6.72
C THR A 283 -8.18 13.44 -7.95
N ASN A 284 -7.44 13.14 -9.02
CA ASN A 284 -7.40 13.91 -10.26
C ASN A 284 -7.66 13.00 -11.48
N PRO A 285 -8.88 12.45 -11.63
CA PRO A 285 -9.16 11.47 -12.69
C PRO A 285 -9.04 12.07 -14.10
N ASP A 286 -9.46 13.32 -14.31
CA ASP A 286 -9.32 13.99 -15.62
C ASP A 286 -7.85 14.14 -16.03
N GLY A 287 -7.01 14.58 -15.10
CA GLY A 287 -5.57 14.70 -15.32
C GLY A 287 -4.96 13.32 -15.55
N ARG A 288 -5.36 12.31 -14.77
CA ARG A 288 -4.87 10.94 -14.91
C ARG A 288 -5.11 10.40 -16.31
N LYS A 289 -6.26 10.69 -16.95
CA LYS A 289 -6.49 10.34 -18.38
C LYS A 289 -5.49 10.97 -19.34
N LYS A 290 -5.05 12.20 -19.08
CA LYS A 290 -3.98 12.83 -19.87
C LYS A 290 -2.66 12.11 -19.67
N ALA A 291 -2.35 11.72 -18.43
CA ALA A 291 -1.14 10.97 -18.11
C ALA A 291 -1.14 9.56 -18.75
N GLU A 292 -2.23 8.81 -18.64
CA GLU A 292 -2.43 7.49 -19.28
C GLU A 292 -2.20 7.53 -20.80
N GLY A 293 -2.48 8.67 -21.42
CA GLY A 293 -2.17 8.96 -22.83
C GLY A 293 -0.68 9.25 -23.12
N GLY A 294 0.21 9.06 -22.14
CA GLY A 294 1.66 9.15 -22.23
C GLY A 294 2.26 10.53 -21.89
N LEU A 295 1.44 11.50 -21.50
CA LEU A 295 1.88 12.85 -21.18
C LEU A 295 2.42 12.92 -19.75
N SER A 296 3.51 13.64 -19.49
CA SER A 296 3.94 13.96 -18.11
C SER A 296 3.03 15.01 -17.44
N TRP A 297 1.73 14.76 -17.43
CA TRP A 297 0.67 15.65 -16.94
C TRP A 297 0.61 15.65 -15.42
N ARG A 298 0.62 16.83 -14.79
CA ARG A 298 0.57 16.95 -13.32
C ARG A 298 -0.78 17.45 -12.80
N LYS A 299 -1.23 18.59 -13.33
CA LYS A 299 -2.34 19.41 -12.83
C LYS A 299 -3.72 18.78 -13.13
N ASN A 300 -4.80 19.41 -12.70
CA ASN A 300 -6.12 19.10 -13.26
C ASN A 300 -6.20 19.54 -14.74
N THR A 301 -7.36 19.47 -15.38
CA THR A 301 -7.48 19.79 -16.82
C THR A 301 -8.19 21.09 -17.14
N ASN A 302 -8.32 21.98 -16.15
CA ASN A 302 -9.05 23.24 -16.28
C ASN A 302 -8.54 24.08 -17.45
N THR A 303 -9.39 24.22 -18.48
CA THR A 303 -9.07 24.86 -19.76
C THR A 303 -9.05 26.39 -19.68
N ALA A 304 -9.47 26.97 -18.57
CA ALA A 304 -9.39 28.41 -18.32
C ALA A 304 -7.97 28.89 -17.98
N TYR A 305 -7.05 27.97 -17.66
CA TYR A 305 -5.68 28.31 -17.24
C TYR A 305 -4.66 27.86 -18.27
N CYS A 306 -3.74 28.74 -18.67
CA CYS A 306 -2.69 28.46 -19.67
C CYS A 306 -3.21 28.00 -21.06
N GLY A 307 -4.44 28.38 -21.42
CA GLY A 307 -5.00 28.11 -22.75
C GLY A 307 -5.47 26.66 -22.94
N ALA A 308 -6.57 26.52 -23.69
CA ALA A 308 -7.27 25.24 -23.82
C ALA A 308 -6.48 24.14 -24.54
N THR A 309 -5.40 24.44 -25.25
CA THR A 309 -4.61 23.45 -26.01
C THR A 309 -3.22 23.19 -25.44
N SER A 310 -2.90 23.74 -24.27
CA SER A 310 -1.57 23.59 -23.65
C SER A 310 -1.43 22.30 -22.82
N ASN A 311 -0.26 21.66 -22.88
CA ASN A 311 0.16 20.61 -21.95
C ASN A 311 0.33 21.07 -20.50
N THR A 312 0.35 22.38 -20.25
CA THR A 312 0.53 22.96 -18.91
C THR A 312 -0.73 23.67 -18.40
N ARG A 313 -1.90 23.42 -18.99
CA ARG A 313 -3.18 23.95 -18.47
C ARG A 313 -3.59 23.30 -17.15
N GLY A 314 -4.58 23.90 -16.49
CA GLY A 314 -5.06 23.47 -15.18
C GLY A 314 -4.36 24.12 -14.00
N ALA A 315 -4.79 23.77 -12.79
CA ALA A 315 -4.18 24.16 -11.52
C ALA A 315 -3.59 22.95 -10.80
N ASP A 316 -2.53 23.18 -10.03
CA ASP A 316 -1.95 22.20 -9.12
C ASP A 316 -2.90 22.04 -7.93
N LEU A 317 -3.60 20.91 -7.88
CA LEU A 317 -4.59 20.62 -6.85
C LEU A 317 -3.96 20.60 -5.45
N ASN A 318 -2.69 20.19 -5.32
CA ASN A 318 -1.97 20.20 -4.05
C ASN A 318 -1.28 21.56 -3.75
N ARG A 319 -1.72 22.63 -4.42
CA ARG A 319 -1.48 24.04 -4.06
C ARG A 319 -2.78 24.85 -3.91
N ASN A 320 -3.93 24.21 -4.12
CA ASN A 320 -5.21 24.88 -4.23
C ASN A 320 -6.05 24.84 -2.94
N PHE A 321 -5.70 24.02 -1.94
CA PHE A 321 -6.51 23.88 -0.72
C PHE A 321 -6.64 25.18 0.05
N THR A 322 -7.78 25.37 0.74
CA THR A 322 -8.09 26.66 1.39
C THR A 322 -7.16 27.00 2.54
N PHE A 323 -6.67 25.99 3.26
CA PHE A 323 -5.79 26.21 4.40
C PHE A 323 -4.39 26.60 3.91
N GLY A 324 -3.91 27.78 4.34
CA GLY A 324 -2.57 28.25 4.00
C GLY A 324 -2.38 28.62 2.53
N TRP A 325 -3.43 28.76 1.71
CA TRP A 325 -3.29 29.13 0.30
C TRP A 325 -2.48 30.43 0.12
N ASN A 326 -1.40 30.38 -0.66
CA ASN A 326 -0.46 31.49 -0.87
C ASN A 326 0.12 32.09 0.44
N SER A 327 0.17 31.34 1.54
CA SER A 327 0.68 31.86 2.82
C SER A 327 2.18 32.16 2.79
N THR A 328 2.91 31.62 1.80
CA THR A 328 4.35 31.83 1.62
C THR A 328 4.69 33.03 0.73
N GLY A 329 3.70 33.82 0.30
CA GLY A 329 3.95 34.99 -0.57
C GLY A 329 4.45 34.61 -1.97
N GLY A 330 4.13 33.40 -2.43
CA GLY A 330 4.51 32.88 -3.75
C GLY A 330 5.82 32.12 -3.82
N SER A 331 6.47 31.86 -2.67
CA SER A 331 7.63 30.96 -2.64
C SER A 331 7.27 29.47 -2.70
N GLY A 332 6.06 29.08 -2.26
CA GLY A 332 5.64 27.67 -2.23
C GLY A 332 4.68 27.23 -3.33
N SER A 333 4.15 28.18 -4.10
CA SER A 333 3.36 27.93 -5.29
C SER A 333 3.39 29.12 -6.24
N SER A 334 3.00 28.95 -7.49
CA SER A 334 3.08 29.99 -8.53
C SER A 334 1.74 30.68 -8.77
N GLY A 335 1.80 31.98 -9.07
CA GLY A 335 0.65 32.75 -9.55
C GLY A 335 0.50 32.72 -11.08
N SER A 336 1.50 32.18 -11.80
CA SER A 336 1.47 32.08 -13.27
C SER A 336 0.69 30.84 -13.69
N GLN A 337 -0.34 31.02 -14.53
CA GLN A 337 -1.23 29.94 -14.95
C GLN A 337 -0.53 28.78 -15.66
N CYS A 338 0.58 29.08 -16.36
CA CYS A 338 1.34 28.09 -17.13
C CYS A 338 2.38 27.33 -16.30
N ASP A 339 2.57 27.71 -15.04
CA ASP A 339 3.48 27.05 -14.13
C ASP A 339 2.92 25.69 -13.68
N LEU A 340 3.80 24.70 -13.48
CA LEU A 340 3.43 23.38 -12.98
C LEU A 340 2.89 23.42 -11.55
N THR A 341 3.22 24.46 -10.79
CA THR A 341 2.78 24.72 -9.42
C THR A 341 1.73 25.84 -9.33
N TYR A 342 1.03 26.14 -10.43
CA TYR A 342 -0.03 27.14 -10.44
C TYR A 342 -1.11 26.82 -9.41
N ARG A 343 -1.28 27.70 -8.42
CA ARG A 343 -2.15 27.47 -7.25
C ARG A 343 -3.65 27.68 -7.48
N GLY A 344 -4.07 27.97 -8.72
CA GLY A 344 -5.44 28.36 -9.04
C GLY A 344 -5.69 29.86 -8.86
N ALA A 345 -6.86 30.32 -9.30
CA ALA A 345 -7.24 31.73 -9.27
C ALA A 345 -7.58 32.24 -7.86
N SER A 346 -8.01 31.33 -6.97
CA SER A 346 -8.31 31.59 -5.57
C SER A 346 -8.17 30.31 -4.75
N ALA A 347 -8.12 30.45 -3.43
CA ALA A 347 -8.20 29.33 -2.50
C ALA A 347 -9.43 28.46 -2.78
N GLY A 348 -9.23 27.15 -2.94
CA GLY A 348 -10.28 26.16 -3.24
C GLY A 348 -10.99 26.39 -4.56
N SER A 349 -10.34 27.01 -5.56
CA SER A 349 -10.99 27.30 -6.86
C SER A 349 -11.38 26.04 -7.64
N GLU A 350 -10.67 24.93 -7.46
CA GLU A 350 -10.91 23.72 -8.25
C GLU A 350 -11.96 22.80 -7.60
N PRO A 351 -12.88 22.22 -8.37
CA PRO A 351 -13.94 21.38 -7.83
C PRO A 351 -13.39 20.11 -7.17
N GLU A 352 -12.28 19.56 -7.68
CA GLU A 352 -11.63 18.40 -7.05
C GLU A 352 -11.13 18.72 -5.64
N THR A 353 -10.48 19.89 -5.49
CA THR A 353 -10.00 20.38 -4.19
C THR A 353 -11.18 20.62 -3.23
N GLN A 354 -12.27 21.22 -3.73
CA GLN A 354 -13.49 21.43 -2.93
C GLN A 354 -14.09 20.12 -2.43
N ALA A 355 -14.20 19.10 -3.30
CA ALA A 355 -14.69 17.77 -2.95
C ALA A 355 -13.86 17.16 -1.80
N VAL A 356 -12.53 17.15 -1.94
CA VAL A 356 -11.63 16.55 -0.93
C VAL A 356 -11.70 17.27 0.41
N GLN A 357 -11.57 18.60 0.43
CA GLN A 357 -11.56 19.33 1.71
C GLN A 357 -12.92 19.28 2.43
N ASN A 358 -14.02 19.26 1.67
CA ASN A 358 -15.36 19.10 2.25
C ASN A 358 -15.52 17.69 2.82
N TYR A 359 -14.99 16.67 2.14
CA TYR A 359 -14.98 15.31 2.64
C TYR A 359 -14.18 15.18 3.95
N ILE A 360 -12.98 15.74 4.01
CA ILE A 360 -12.14 15.78 5.22
C ILE A 360 -12.93 16.36 6.40
N ARG A 361 -13.56 17.53 6.22
CA ARG A 361 -14.39 18.19 7.24
C ARG A 361 -15.64 17.38 7.63
N SER A 362 -16.15 16.55 6.72
CA SER A 362 -17.33 15.71 7.00
C SER A 362 -17.02 14.50 7.87
N ILE A 363 -15.79 13.97 7.81
CA ILE A 363 -15.43 12.71 8.49
C ILE A 363 -14.62 12.94 9.78
N PHE A 364 -13.91 14.06 9.90
CA PHE A 364 -13.09 14.39 11.05
C PHE A 364 -13.63 15.60 11.84
N PRO A 365 -13.74 15.49 13.18
CA PRO A 365 -14.05 16.64 14.01
C PRO A 365 -12.81 17.51 14.23
N ASP A 366 -12.99 18.83 14.35
CA ASP A 366 -11.96 19.70 14.92
C ASP A 366 -11.84 19.44 16.43
N ARG A 367 -10.65 19.04 16.88
CA ARG A 367 -10.35 18.83 18.30
C ARG A 367 -9.30 19.80 18.84
N ARG A 368 -8.82 20.75 18.03
CA ARG A 368 -7.79 21.71 18.46
C ARG A 368 -8.37 22.79 19.37
N GLY A 369 -7.48 23.53 20.01
CA GLY A 369 -7.84 24.76 20.71
C GLY A 369 -8.11 25.92 19.72
N PRO A 370 -8.67 27.04 20.20
CA PRO A 370 -9.09 28.15 19.34
C PRO A 370 -7.92 28.92 18.69
N ASN A 371 -6.68 28.74 19.14
CA ASN A 371 -5.54 29.49 18.62
C ASN A 371 -4.85 28.73 17.46
N PRO A 372 -4.30 29.44 16.46
CA PRO A 372 -3.63 28.81 15.31
C PRO A 372 -2.47 27.85 15.64
N GLY A 373 -1.85 28.00 16.82
CA GLY A 373 -0.76 27.15 17.30
C GLY A 373 -1.20 26.03 18.26
N ASP A 374 -2.49 25.89 18.55
CA ASP A 374 -2.96 24.88 19.49
C ASP A 374 -2.89 23.49 18.85
N GLY A 375 -2.26 22.56 19.57
CA GLY A 375 -2.22 21.15 19.18
C GLY A 375 -3.55 20.47 19.49
N ALA A 376 -3.83 19.39 18.77
CA ALA A 376 -4.93 18.52 19.13
C ALA A 376 -4.56 17.72 20.40
N PRO A 377 -5.53 17.35 21.25
CA PRO A 377 -5.34 16.41 22.34
C PRO A 377 -4.67 15.11 21.87
N VAL A 378 -3.85 14.49 22.72
CA VAL A 378 -3.11 13.27 22.36
C VAL A 378 -4.04 12.07 22.06
N ASP A 379 -5.28 12.09 22.53
CA ASP A 379 -6.32 11.10 22.23
C ASP A 379 -7.09 11.43 20.93
N THR A 380 -6.66 12.42 20.15
CA THR A 380 -7.26 12.73 18.85
C THR A 380 -7.10 11.53 17.92
N SER A 381 -8.24 11.03 17.42
CA SER A 381 -8.32 9.90 16.52
C SER A 381 -8.40 10.37 15.08
N GLY A 382 -7.79 9.61 14.18
CA GLY A 382 -7.83 9.84 12.74
C GLY A 382 -6.45 10.09 12.15
N ILE A 383 -6.26 9.59 10.94
CA ILE A 383 -5.06 9.81 10.14
C ILE A 383 -5.50 10.17 8.73
N HIS A 384 -4.87 11.18 8.14
CA HIS A 384 -4.95 11.47 6.71
C HIS A 384 -3.58 11.24 6.05
N ILE A 385 -3.53 10.49 4.95
CA ILE A 385 -2.32 10.26 4.17
C ILE A 385 -2.57 10.66 2.71
N ASP A 386 -1.78 11.58 2.19
CA ASP A 386 -1.70 11.87 0.76
C ASP A 386 -0.52 11.10 0.14
N VAL A 387 -0.81 10.20 -0.79
CA VAL A 387 0.19 9.34 -1.42
C VAL A 387 0.59 9.92 -2.77
N HIS A 388 1.86 10.31 -2.85
CA HIS A 388 2.51 10.92 -3.99
C HIS A 388 3.60 10.03 -4.59
N SER A 389 4.09 10.39 -5.77
CA SER A 389 5.39 9.95 -6.24
C SER A 389 6.14 11.09 -6.95
N TYR A 390 7.44 11.25 -6.80
CA TYR A 390 8.37 10.35 -6.14
C TYR A 390 9.37 11.15 -5.31
N SER A 391 10.13 10.43 -4.47
CA SER A 391 11.40 10.87 -3.86
C SER A 391 11.87 9.94 -2.74
N GLN A 392 11.05 8.97 -2.31
CA GLN A 392 11.29 8.10 -1.15
C GLN A 392 11.27 8.87 0.17
N LEU A 393 10.15 9.54 0.46
CA LEU A 393 9.98 10.41 1.64
C LEU A 393 8.72 10.06 2.43
N VAL A 394 8.79 10.32 3.75
CA VAL A 394 7.64 10.36 4.65
C VAL A 394 7.63 11.73 5.30
N LEU A 395 6.62 12.53 4.97
CA LEU A 395 6.54 13.94 5.34
C LEU A 395 5.40 14.18 6.31
N TRP A 396 5.61 15.10 7.26
CA TRP A 396 4.55 15.62 8.14
C TRP A 396 4.53 17.16 8.13
N PRO A 397 3.43 17.80 8.56
CA PRO A 397 3.34 19.25 8.63
C PRO A 397 4.45 19.87 9.50
N TRP A 398 4.87 21.11 9.26
CA TRP A 398 4.36 22.01 8.22
C TRP A 398 5.20 22.00 6.94
N GLY A 399 4.55 22.27 5.81
CA GLY A 399 5.21 22.62 4.54
C GLY A 399 5.58 24.10 4.42
N THR A 400 4.98 24.99 5.24
CA THR A 400 5.11 26.45 5.10
C THR A 400 6.20 27.07 5.97
N THR A 401 6.60 26.41 7.05
CA THR A 401 7.52 26.95 8.08
C THR A 401 8.33 25.84 8.74
N SER A 402 9.55 26.17 9.16
CA SER A 402 10.43 25.29 9.96
C SER A 402 10.06 25.25 11.45
N THR A 403 9.12 26.08 11.89
CA THR A 403 8.57 25.97 13.24
C THR A 403 7.86 24.61 13.37
N PRO A 404 8.21 23.79 14.37
CA PRO A 404 7.51 22.52 14.59
C PRO A 404 6.04 22.75 14.94
N THR A 405 5.20 21.77 14.61
CA THR A 405 3.80 21.78 15.02
C THR A 405 3.66 21.54 16.53
N ALA A 406 2.48 21.84 17.10
CA ALA A 406 2.23 21.55 18.51
C ALA A 406 2.18 20.04 18.83
N ASN A 407 1.94 19.18 17.84
CA ASN A 407 1.99 17.72 17.97
C ASN A 407 3.30 17.13 17.39
N ALA A 408 4.35 17.93 17.19
CA ALA A 408 5.51 17.57 16.40
C ALA A 408 6.21 16.28 16.85
N THR A 409 6.40 16.07 18.16
CA THR A 409 7.04 14.85 18.67
C THR A 409 6.28 13.60 18.24
N ALA A 410 4.96 13.58 18.46
CA ALA A 410 4.16 12.43 18.11
C ALA A 410 4.05 12.21 16.59
N LEU A 411 3.98 13.30 15.81
CA LEU A 411 4.01 13.23 14.36
C LEU A 411 5.34 12.65 13.84
N GLN A 412 6.46 13.08 14.43
CA GLN A 412 7.79 12.56 14.11
C GLN A 412 7.88 11.06 14.44
N THR A 413 7.49 10.65 15.65
CA THR A 413 7.54 9.25 16.09
C THR A 413 6.77 8.35 15.11
N LEU A 414 5.55 8.72 14.74
CA LEU A 414 4.76 7.97 13.76
C LEU A 414 5.34 8.04 12.34
N GLY A 415 5.83 9.20 11.90
CA GLY A 415 6.51 9.33 10.60
C GLY A 415 7.72 8.41 10.47
N ARG A 416 8.49 8.24 11.56
CA ARG A 416 9.63 7.30 11.62
C ARG A 416 9.20 5.83 11.63
N ARG A 417 8.04 5.50 12.22
CA ARG A 417 7.45 4.15 12.12
C ARG A 417 7.05 3.83 10.68
N PHE A 418 6.39 4.74 9.98
CA PHE A 418 6.09 4.55 8.56
C PHE A 418 7.36 4.38 7.73
N ALA A 419 8.35 5.24 7.96
CA ALA A 419 9.62 5.22 7.26
C ALA A 419 10.48 3.96 7.55
N TYR A 420 10.20 3.22 8.64
CA TYR A 420 10.90 1.97 8.94
C TYR A 420 10.59 0.90 7.88
N PHE A 421 9.34 0.80 7.45
CA PHE A 421 8.91 -0.24 6.50
C PHE A 421 9.49 -0.03 5.10
N ASN A 422 9.51 1.21 4.63
CA ASN A 422 9.94 1.53 3.26
C ASN A 422 11.40 2.00 3.16
N GLY A 423 12.04 2.32 4.29
CA GLY A 423 13.39 2.87 4.33
C GLY A 423 13.49 4.32 3.85
N TYR A 424 12.36 5.02 3.72
CA TYR A 424 12.29 6.38 3.20
C TYR A 424 12.80 7.40 4.20
N THR A 425 13.14 8.60 3.73
CA THR A 425 13.60 9.66 4.64
C THR A 425 12.40 10.28 5.36
N PRO A 426 12.33 10.21 6.70
CA PRO A 426 11.28 10.87 7.47
C PRO A 426 11.68 12.34 7.74
N GLU A 427 10.82 13.31 7.41
CA GLU A 427 11.08 14.71 7.74
C GLU A 427 9.83 15.59 7.81
N GLN A 428 9.98 16.78 8.40
CA GLN A 428 8.98 17.83 8.27
C GLN A 428 8.97 18.34 6.82
N SER A 429 7.78 18.56 6.25
CA SER A 429 7.59 18.85 4.82
C SER A 429 8.41 20.03 4.30
N ILE A 430 8.57 21.09 5.09
CA ILE A 430 9.44 22.25 4.76
C ILE A 430 10.92 21.88 4.53
N GLY A 431 11.36 20.72 5.03
CA GLY A 431 12.69 20.15 4.79
C GLY A 431 12.95 19.83 3.32
N LEU A 432 11.87 19.66 2.55
CA LEU A 432 11.90 19.79 1.11
C LEU A 432 12.03 21.28 0.74
N TYR A 433 10.93 21.92 0.39
CA TYR A 433 10.85 23.34 0.07
C TYR A 433 9.56 23.89 0.67
N ALA A 434 9.42 25.21 0.68
CA ALA A 434 8.17 25.82 1.08
C ALA A 434 7.03 25.32 0.20
N THR A 435 5.95 24.82 0.80
CA THR A 435 4.71 24.46 0.12
C THR A 435 3.55 25.09 0.84
N ASP A 436 2.51 25.47 0.10
CA ASP A 436 1.31 26.09 0.65
C ASP A 436 0.06 25.64 -0.11
N GLY A 437 -1.12 25.74 0.52
CA GLY A 437 -2.36 25.24 -0.06
C GLY A 437 -2.38 23.73 -0.32
N THR A 438 -1.76 22.93 0.56
CA THR A 438 -1.64 21.46 0.44
C THR A 438 -2.77 20.70 1.12
N SER A 439 -2.97 19.43 0.74
CA SER A 439 -4.05 18.53 1.20
C SER A 439 -4.00 18.18 2.69
N ASP A 440 -2.81 18.20 3.29
CA ASP A 440 -2.58 18.02 4.73
C ASP A 440 -3.06 19.23 5.55
N GLY A 441 -3.19 20.40 4.93
CA GLY A 441 -3.64 21.65 5.54
C GLY A 441 -5.02 21.55 6.23
N PRO A 442 -6.10 21.22 5.50
CA PRO A 442 -7.42 21.01 6.12
C PRO A 442 -7.46 19.88 7.15
N SER A 443 -6.54 18.92 7.11
CA SER A 443 -6.53 17.82 8.08
C SER A 443 -5.82 18.19 9.37
N TYR A 444 -4.53 18.54 9.29
CA TYR A 444 -3.76 18.88 10.48
C TYR A 444 -4.00 20.34 10.89
N GLY A 445 -3.87 21.26 9.94
CA GLY A 445 -3.89 22.69 10.24
C GLY A 445 -5.26 23.25 10.58
N GLU A 446 -6.35 22.66 10.07
CA GLU A 446 -7.71 23.04 10.43
C GLU A 446 -8.30 22.13 11.52
N LEU A 447 -8.09 20.82 11.49
CA LEU A 447 -8.80 19.88 12.38
C LEU A 447 -7.91 19.20 13.42
N GLY A 448 -6.58 19.30 13.30
CA GLY A 448 -5.63 18.65 14.21
C GLY A 448 -5.52 17.13 14.03
N VAL A 449 -5.98 16.60 12.90
CA VAL A 449 -5.85 15.19 12.53
C VAL A 449 -4.41 14.92 12.11
N ALA A 450 -3.84 13.79 12.54
CA ALA A 450 -2.48 13.41 12.12
C ALA A 450 -2.42 13.28 10.60
N ALA A 451 -1.62 14.10 9.93
CA ALA A 451 -1.55 14.16 8.48
C ALA A 451 -0.14 13.87 7.98
N TYR A 452 -0.04 13.12 6.88
CA TYR A 452 1.23 12.74 6.27
C TYR A 452 1.16 12.83 4.75
N THR A 453 2.31 13.06 4.15
CA THR A 453 2.54 12.84 2.72
C THR A 453 3.59 11.73 2.55
N ILE A 454 3.34 10.76 1.68
CA ILE A 454 4.32 9.71 1.35
C ILE A 454 4.70 9.82 -0.12
N GLU A 455 5.99 9.99 -0.41
CA GLU A 455 6.53 10.12 -1.77
C GLU A 455 7.16 8.78 -2.20
N LEU A 456 6.46 8.03 -3.04
CA LEU A 456 6.82 6.68 -3.46
C LEU A 456 7.94 6.63 -4.50
N GLY A 457 8.79 5.60 -4.43
CA GLY A 457 9.67 5.22 -5.54
C GLY A 457 10.62 6.32 -6.00
N SER A 458 11.07 6.23 -7.26
CA SER A 458 12.08 7.13 -7.82
C SER A 458 11.74 7.70 -9.20
N SER A 459 10.54 7.46 -9.71
CA SER A 459 10.08 7.97 -11.01
C SER A 459 8.56 8.13 -11.05
N PHE A 460 8.06 9.05 -11.87
CA PHE A 460 6.62 9.23 -12.08
C PHE A 460 6.01 8.02 -12.82
N PHE A 461 6.67 7.60 -13.90
CA PHE A 461 6.30 6.44 -14.71
C PHE A 461 7.18 5.23 -14.35
N GLU A 462 7.07 4.79 -13.10
CA GLU A 462 7.87 3.68 -12.59
C GLU A 462 7.52 2.37 -13.27
N SER A 463 8.54 1.57 -13.63
CA SER A 463 8.32 0.29 -14.30
C SER A 463 7.53 -0.69 -13.42
N CYS A 464 6.72 -1.55 -14.03
CA CYS A 464 5.99 -2.59 -13.31
C CYS A 464 6.91 -3.54 -12.53
N THR A 465 8.11 -3.80 -13.03
CA THR A 465 9.10 -4.64 -12.32
C THR A 465 9.53 -3.97 -11.01
N THR A 466 9.90 -2.69 -11.06
CA THR A 466 10.30 -1.93 -9.87
C THR A 466 9.16 -1.81 -8.88
N TYR A 467 7.96 -1.49 -9.36
CA TYR A 467 6.79 -1.35 -8.50
C TYR A 467 6.47 -2.64 -7.77
N ASN A 468 6.37 -3.76 -8.49
CA ASN A 468 5.99 -5.04 -7.89
C ASN A 468 7.06 -5.64 -6.98
N SER A 469 8.34 -5.47 -7.32
CA SER A 469 9.46 -6.05 -6.54
C SER A 469 9.90 -5.19 -5.37
N THR A 470 9.68 -3.87 -5.44
CA THR A 470 10.26 -2.92 -4.48
C THR A 470 9.22 -1.98 -3.89
N THR A 471 8.58 -1.13 -4.70
CA THR A 471 7.76 -0.02 -4.17
C THR A 471 6.53 -0.51 -3.43
N LYS A 472 5.77 -1.44 -4.02
CA LYS A 472 4.57 -2.03 -3.39
C LYS A 472 4.88 -2.78 -2.08
N PRO A 473 5.74 -3.81 -2.06
CA PRO A 473 5.96 -4.60 -0.85
C PRO A 473 6.59 -3.80 0.31
N LYS A 474 7.29 -2.70 0.00
CA LYS A 474 7.87 -1.80 1.02
C LYS A 474 6.88 -0.80 1.61
N ASN A 475 5.88 -0.35 0.84
CA ASN A 475 4.95 0.71 1.27
C ASN A 475 3.60 0.19 1.76
N LEU A 476 3.13 -0.98 1.29
CA LEU A 476 1.89 -1.57 1.79
C LEU A 476 1.90 -1.78 3.32
N PRO A 477 3.00 -2.25 3.94
CA PRO A 477 3.09 -2.36 5.40
C PRO A 477 2.93 -1.03 6.15
N ALA A 478 3.31 0.11 5.56
CA ALA A 478 3.14 1.41 6.19
C ALA A 478 1.65 1.82 6.24
N LEU A 479 0.87 1.53 5.18
CA LEU A 479 -0.59 1.76 5.18
C LEU A 479 -1.31 0.82 6.17
N ILE A 480 -0.88 -0.44 6.26
CA ILE A 480 -1.37 -1.38 7.28
C ILE A 480 -1.07 -0.83 8.67
N TYR A 481 0.16 -0.35 8.93
CA TYR A 481 0.53 0.24 10.21
C TYR A 481 -0.34 1.45 10.56
N ALA A 482 -0.61 2.34 9.59
CA ALA A 482 -1.51 3.48 9.76
C ALA A 482 -2.90 3.02 10.22
N ALA A 483 -3.46 2.00 9.56
CA ALA A 483 -4.75 1.45 9.94
C ALA A 483 -4.74 0.76 11.31
N LYS A 484 -3.60 0.25 11.79
CA LYS A 484 -3.47 -0.30 13.14
C LYS A 484 -3.47 0.79 14.22
N VAL A 485 -2.90 1.96 13.95
CA VAL A 485 -2.70 3.02 14.96
C VAL A 485 -3.68 4.19 14.90
N VAL A 486 -4.56 4.23 13.90
CA VAL A 486 -5.48 5.35 13.61
C VAL A 486 -6.41 5.74 14.77
N ARG A 487 -6.63 4.85 15.74
CA ARG A 487 -7.38 5.16 16.97
C ARG A 487 -6.71 6.24 17.81
N ALA A 488 -5.40 6.19 17.98
CA ALA A 488 -4.63 7.10 18.83
C ALA A 488 -3.23 7.36 18.23
N PRO A 489 -3.16 7.98 17.05
CA PRO A 489 -1.91 8.19 16.31
C PRO A 489 -0.87 9.01 17.06
N TYR A 490 -1.28 9.84 18.03
CA TYR A 490 -0.36 10.63 18.84
C TYR A 490 0.19 9.90 20.08
N GLN A 491 -0.23 8.65 20.33
CA GLN A 491 0.16 7.89 21.52
C GLN A 491 0.69 6.49 21.15
N THR A 492 -0.10 5.71 20.44
CA THR A 492 0.19 4.30 20.14
C THR A 492 1.54 4.06 19.45
N PRO A 493 1.99 4.89 18.49
CA PRO A 493 3.27 4.68 17.80
C PRO A 493 4.52 4.81 18.70
N ALA A 494 4.38 5.43 19.87
CA ALA A 494 5.44 5.58 20.87
C ALA A 494 5.62 4.35 21.78
N GLY A 495 4.75 3.32 21.65
CA GLY A 495 4.92 2.04 22.31
C GLY A 495 5.53 0.96 21.40
N ALA A 496 5.84 -0.19 21.98
CA ALA A 496 6.54 -1.28 21.28
C ALA A 496 5.63 -2.03 20.32
N ASP A 497 6.16 -2.38 19.14
CA ASP A 497 5.47 -3.17 18.14
C ASP A 497 5.55 -4.66 18.51
N VAL A 498 4.42 -5.36 18.48
CA VAL A 498 4.40 -6.83 18.50
C VAL A 498 4.58 -7.33 17.07
N THR A 499 5.69 -8.05 16.84
CA THR A 499 6.18 -8.44 15.51
C THR A 499 5.80 -9.85 15.10
N THR A 500 5.60 -10.74 16.09
CA THR A 500 5.14 -12.11 15.89
C THR A 500 4.19 -12.48 17.02
N VAL A 501 3.18 -13.29 16.70
CA VAL A 501 2.29 -13.95 17.67
C VAL A 501 2.11 -15.39 17.20
N ALA A 502 2.35 -16.36 18.07
CA ALA A 502 2.15 -17.77 17.78
C ALA A 502 1.35 -18.42 18.90
N LEU A 503 0.47 -19.35 18.51
CA LEU A 503 -0.33 -20.14 19.43
C LEU A 503 0.09 -21.61 19.35
N GLY A 504 0.26 -22.26 20.51
CA GLY A 504 0.58 -23.68 20.59
C GLY A 504 -0.55 -24.59 20.12
N SER A 505 -0.24 -25.89 20.02
CA SER A 505 -1.23 -26.94 19.74
C SER A 505 -2.05 -26.75 18.46
N ASP A 506 -1.46 -26.10 17.44
CA ASP A 506 -2.14 -25.72 16.20
C ASP A 506 -3.48 -24.98 16.43
N ALA A 507 -3.56 -24.22 17.52
CA ALA A 507 -4.78 -23.54 17.92
C ALA A 507 -5.22 -22.45 16.92
N SER A 508 -4.33 -21.99 16.05
CA SER A 508 -4.65 -21.05 14.98
C SER A 508 -5.18 -21.71 13.69
N GLY A 509 -4.81 -22.97 13.44
CA GLY A 509 -5.21 -23.74 12.26
C GLY A 509 -6.30 -24.77 12.56
N GLY A 510 -5.88 -25.96 13.01
CA GLY A 510 -6.74 -27.09 13.37
C GLY A 510 -7.74 -26.76 14.48
N GLY A 511 -7.28 -25.99 15.47
CA GLY A 511 -8.05 -25.55 16.63
C GLY A 511 -7.91 -26.47 17.84
N VAL A 512 -8.45 -26.03 18.97
CA VAL A 512 -8.41 -26.77 20.25
C VAL A 512 -9.82 -26.98 20.81
N LEU A 513 -9.99 -27.93 21.74
CA LEU A 513 -11.26 -28.11 22.44
C LEU A 513 -11.43 -26.96 23.43
N ALA A 514 -12.68 -26.53 23.65
CA ALA A 514 -12.99 -25.57 24.70
C ALA A 514 -12.51 -26.12 26.06
N GLY A 515 -11.79 -25.29 26.82
CA GLY A 515 -11.17 -25.67 28.09
C GLY A 515 -9.72 -26.18 27.98
N THR A 516 -9.20 -26.44 26.77
CA THR A 516 -7.76 -26.72 26.56
C THR A 516 -6.95 -25.43 26.67
N PRO A 517 -6.04 -25.28 27.66
CA PRO A 517 -5.16 -24.12 27.73
C PRO A 517 -4.25 -24.04 26.50
N VAL A 518 -4.12 -22.85 25.91
CA VAL A 518 -3.27 -22.63 24.72
C VAL A 518 -2.08 -21.77 25.11
N SER A 519 -0.86 -22.24 24.84
CA SER A 519 0.33 -21.40 24.99
C SER A 519 0.34 -20.30 23.94
N LEU A 520 0.68 -19.08 24.35
CA LEU A 520 0.92 -17.94 23.47
C LEU A 520 2.39 -17.55 23.59
N THR A 521 3.05 -17.35 22.47
CA THR A 521 4.36 -16.68 22.40
C THR A 521 4.28 -15.48 21.46
N ALA A 522 5.03 -14.44 21.77
CA ALA A 522 5.10 -13.25 20.92
C ALA A 522 6.50 -12.61 21.00
N SER A 523 6.87 -11.82 19.99
CA SER A 523 8.07 -10.98 20.04
C SER A 523 7.68 -9.52 19.95
N ALA A 524 8.11 -8.71 20.92
CA ALA A 524 7.86 -7.28 20.96
C ALA A 524 9.16 -6.50 20.80
N THR A 525 9.14 -5.38 20.08
CA THR A 525 10.32 -4.53 19.89
C THR A 525 9.96 -3.06 19.77
N ASP A 526 10.80 -2.20 20.35
CA ASP A 526 10.71 -0.76 20.17
C ASP A 526 11.69 -0.21 19.11
N THR A 527 12.39 -1.09 18.40
CA THR A 527 13.48 -0.70 17.48
C THR A 527 13.03 -0.27 16.08
N ARG A 528 11.73 -0.38 15.75
CA ARG A 528 11.21 -0.19 14.39
C ARG A 528 11.00 1.28 14.00
N PHE A 529 12.04 2.10 14.16
CA PHE A 529 12.07 3.50 13.73
C PHE A 529 13.10 3.71 12.64
N ASN A 530 12.78 4.52 11.64
CA ASN A 530 13.78 5.01 10.70
C ASN A 530 14.58 6.17 11.33
N GLN A 531 15.89 5.98 11.42
CA GLN A 531 16.84 6.92 12.06
C GLN A 531 17.69 7.70 11.03
N SER A 532 17.33 7.68 9.74
CA SER A 532 18.15 8.28 8.66
C SER A 532 18.24 9.81 8.72
N ASN A 533 17.23 10.48 9.28
CA ASN A 533 17.18 11.93 9.45
C ASN A 533 16.75 12.29 10.87
N GLY A 534 17.70 12.41 11.79
CA GLY A 534 17.45 12.60 13.23
C GLY A 534 17.30 11.29 14.00
N THR A 535 17.00 11.36 15.30
CA THR A 535 16.99 10.19 16.19
C THR A 535 15.68 10.10 16.97
N GLU A 536 15.13 8.89 17.05
CA GLU A 536 14.06 8.50 17.97
C GLU A 536 14.64 7.68 19.13
N PRO A 537 14.32 8.01 20.40
CA PRO A 537 14.66 7.17 21.52
C PRO A 537 14.02 5.78 21.39
N VAL A 538 14.82 4.74 21.64
CA VAL A 538 14.33 3.36 21.74
C VAL A 538 14.29 3.00 23.23
N LEU A 539 13.16 2.46 23.67
CA LEU A 539 12.87 2.18 25.07
C LEU A 539 12.79 0.67 25.31
N ASN A 540 13.09 0.27 26.55
CA ASN A 540 12.91 -1.12 26.96
C ASN A 540 11.42 -1.48 26.96
N VAL A 541 11.10 -2.68 26.49
CA VAL A 541 9.79 -3.29 26.69
C VAL A 541 9.66 -3.63 28.18
N THR A 542 8.54 -3.27 28.79
CA THR A 542 8.27 -3.42 30.24
C THR A 542 7.00 -4.19 30.56
N GLY A 543 6.28 -4.66 29.54
CA GLY A 543 5.08 -5.47 29.72
C GLY A 543 4.50 -5.93 28.40
N GLY A 544 3.72 -6.99 28.47
CA GLY A 544 2.90 -7.48 27.36
C GLY A 544 1.56 -7.96 27.89
N GLU A 545 0.53 -7.86 27.07
CA GLU A 545 -0.78 -8.41 27.39
C GLU A 545 -1.50 -8.89 26.14
N ALA A 546 -2.39 -9.86 26.35
CA ALA A 546 -3.28 -10.40 25.35
C ALA A 546 -4.75 -10.23 25.74
N TYR A 547 -5.64 -10.25 24.76
CA TYR A 547 -7.10 -10.21 24.93
C TYR A 547 -7.75 -11.18 23.94
N ILE A 548 -8.90 -11.75 24.31
CA ILE A 548 -9.69 -12.62 23.43
C ILE A 548 -11.01 -11.90 23.10
N ASP A 549 -11.28 -11.71 21.81
CA ASP A 549 -12.44 -11.07 21.16
C ASP A 549 -12.72 -9.61 21.49
N THR A 550 -12.54 -9.20 22.74
CA THR A 550 -12.76 -7.83 23.18
C THR A 550 -11.42 -7.08 23.18
N PRO A 551 -11.18 -6.14 22.26
CA PRO A 551 -9.90 -5.46 22.15
C PRO A 551 -9.65 -4.50 23.33
N PRO A 552 -8.38 -4.12 23.59
CA PRO A 552 -7.97 -3.39 24.80
C PRO A 552 -8.65 -2.03 25.03
N TRP A 553 -9.20 -1.41 23.99
CA TRP A 553 -9.86 -0.11 24.08
C TRP A 553 -11.37 -0.19 24.33
N VAL A 554 -11.95 -1.40 24.35
CA VAL A 554 -13.38 -1.59 24.62
C VAL A 554 -13.58 -1.81 26.12
N ALA A 555 -14.59 -1.13 26.69
CA ALA A 555 -14.94 -1.29 28.09
C ALA A 555 -15.30 -2.76 28.41
N GLY A 556 -14.77 -3.30 29.50
CA GLY A 556 -14.94 -4.70 29.88
C GLY A 556 -13.91 -5.67 29.30
N ALA A 557 -12.97 -5.19 28.46
CA ALA A 557 -11.83 -5.99 28.02
C ALA A 557 -11.03 -6.51 29.22
N THR A 558 -10.77 -7.82 29.26
CA THR A 558 -10.00 -8.47 30.34
C THR A 558 -8.61 -8.80 29.83
N ALA A 559 -7.60 -8.16 30.41
CA ALA A 559 -6.21 -8.36 30.03
C ALA A 559 -5.66 -9.70 30.56
N ILE A 560 -5.00 -10.45 29.69
CA ILE A 560 -4.19 -11.62 30.02
C ILE A 560 -2.73 -11.16 30.04
N ALA A 561 -2.15 -11.03 31.24
CA ALA A 561 -0.77 -10.60 31.37
C ALA A 561 0.20 -11.60 30.73
N LEU A 562 1.15 -11.10 29.94
CA LEU A 562 2.25 -11.87 29.38
C LEU A 562 3.52 -11.57 30.17
N THR A 563 4.40 -12.58 30.26
CA THR A 563 5.68 -12.48 30.95
C THR A 563 6.82 -12.51 29.93
N ALA A 564 7.93 -11.83 30.25
CA ALA A 564 9.18 -12.03 29.51
C ALA A 564 9.63 -13.49 29.64
N THR A 565 9.97 -14.13 28.52
CA THR A 565 10.31 -15.56 28.47
C THR A 565 11.59 -15.88 29.25
N ASP A 566 12.51 -14.92 29.36
CA ASP A 566 13.72 -15.02 30.19
C ASP A 566 13.50 -14.62 31.67
N GLY A 567 12.26 -14.26 32.02
CA GLY A 567 11.85 -13.85 33.36
C GLY A 567 12.09 -12.39 33.69
N SER A 568 12.58 -11.54 32.78
CA SER A 568 12.87 -10.13 33.08
C SER A 568 12.69 -9.20 31.88
N PHE A 569 11.80 -8.22 32.01
CA PHE A 569 11.67 -7.12 31.05
C PHE A 569 12.84 -6.12 31.17
N ASN A 570 13.88 -6.29 30.36
CA ASN A 570 15.12 -5.51 30.47
C ASN A 570 15.73 -5.11 29.11
N GLN A 571 15.11 -5.46 27.99
CA GLN A 571 15.59 -5.19 26.64
C GLN A 571 14.61 -4.37 25.80
N THR A 572 15.14 -3.75 24.73
CA THR A 572 14.35 -3.05 23.71
C THR A 572 13.61 -3.99 22.77
N THR A 573 13.97 -5.27 22.78
CA THR A 573 13.30 -6.37 22.10
C THR A 573 13.14 -7.50 23.11
N GLU A 574 11.91 -7.95 23.31
CA GLU A 574 11.56 -8.97 24.31
C GLU A 574 10.77 -10.10 23.69
N SER A 575 11.04 -11.33 24.15
CA SER A 575 10.17 -12.48 23.89
C SER A 575 9.15 -12.59 25.01
N LEU A 576 7.89 -12.69 24.65
CA LEU A 576 6.76 -12.75 25.56
C LEU A 576 6.16 -14.15 25.54
N SER A 577 5.68 -14.62 26.68
CA SER A 577 4.93 -15.87 26.80
C SER A 577 3.73 -15.71 27.73
N GLY A 578 2.71 -16.51 27.51
CA GLY A 578 1.51 -16.57 28.32
C GLY A 578 0.65 -17.79 28.01
N THR A 579 -0.47 -17.92 28.71
CA THR A 579 -1.43 -19.00 28.47
C THR A 579 -2.83 -18.41 28.33
N LEU A 580 -3.52 -18.79 27.25
CA LEU A 580 -4.90 -18.41 26.99
C LEU A 580 -5.83 -19.47 27.57
N ALA A 581 -6.75 -19.06 28.43
CA ALA A 581 -7.84 -19.90 28.89
C ALA A 581 -8.94 -19.94 27.81
N THR A 582 -9.28 -21.14 27.36
CA THR A 582 -10.33 -21.35 26.34
C THR A 582 -11.65 -21.86 26.93
N THR A 583 -11.73 -21.93 28.26
CA THR A 583 -12.95 -22.34 28.96
C THR A 583 -14.05 -21.31 28.71
N GLY A 584 -15.21 -21.78 28.26
CA GLY A 584 -16.37 -20.91 28.02
C GLY A 584 -16.36 -20.16 26.69
N LEU A 585 -15.29 -20.29 25.88
CA LEU A 585 -15.30 -19.79 24.51
C LEU A 585 -16.24 -20.63 23.64
N SER A 586 -16.97 -19.95 22.76
CA SER A 586 -17.85 -20.59 21.78
C SER A 586 -17.06 -21.38 20.72
N LEU A 587 -17.73 -22.26 19.96
CA LEU A 587 -17.10 -22.86 18.80
C LEU A 587 -16.84 -21.81 17.71
N GLY A 588 -15.72 -21.93 16.99
CA GLY A 588 -15.37 -21.06 15.87
C GLY A 588 -14.05 -20.31 16.08
N LYS A 589 -13.87 -19.26 15.28
CA LYS A 589 -12.70 -18.37 15.35
C LYS A 589 -12.93 -17.27 16.38
N HIS A 590 -11.88 -17.00 17.14
CA HIS A 590 -11.74 -15.93 18.12
C HIS A 590 -10.53 -15.08 17.74
N LEU A 591 -10.60 -13.79 17.98
CA LEU A 591 -9.47 -12.87 17.76
C LEU A 591 -8.66 -12.74 19.04
N VAL A 592 -7.38 -13.08 18.98
CA VAL A 592 -6.41 -12.83 20.05
C VAL A 592 -5.65 -11.57 19.72
N PHE A 593 -5.86 -10.51 20.51
CA PHE A 593 -5.16 -9.23 20.38
C PHE A 593 -3.95 -9.23 21.30
N VAL A 594 -2.77 -8.86 20.80
CA VAL A 594 -1.54 -8.76 21.60
C VAL A 594 -0.93 -7.38 21.44
N ARG A 595 -0.54 -6.76 22.56
CA ARG A 595 0.23 -5.50 22.56
C ARG A 595 1.32 -5.51 23.62
N ALA A 596 2.29 -4.62 23.45
CA ALA A 596 3.42 -4.47 24.37
C ALA A 596 3.57 -3.02 24.85
N LYS A 597 4.14 -2.86 26.04
CA LYS A 597 4.35 -1.57 26.71
C LYS A 597 5.82 -1.27 26.82
N VAL A 598 6.21 -0.01 26.66
CA VAL A 598 7.60 0.46 26.86
C VAL A 598 7.78 1.14 28.21
N SER A 599 9.02 1.43 28.60
CA SER A 599 9.38 2.04 29.88
C SER A 599 8.78 3.42 30.16
N SER A 600 8.31 4.14 29.13
CA SER A 600 7.54 5.38 29.29
C SER A 600 6.09 5.14 29.74
N GLY A 601 5.65 3.88 29.80
CA GLY A 601 4.27 3.49 30.09
C GLY A 601 3.35 3.44 28.86
N GLN A 602 3.85 3.81 27.67
CA GLN A 602 3.06 3.79 26.44
C GLN A 602 2.85 2.37 25.91
N TRP A 603 1.61 2.07 25.54
CA TRP A 603 1.23 0.83 24.86
C TRP A 603 1.34 0.99 23.35
N GLY A 604 1.98 0.03 22.71
CA GLY A 604 2.12 -0.01 21.26
C GLY A 604 0.88 -0.52 20.53
N PRO A 605 0.95 -0.64 19.19
CA PRO A 605 -0.15 -1.17 18.39
C PRO A 605 -0.46 -2.61 18.77
N VAL A 606 -1.71 -2.98 18.53
CA VAL A 606 -2.16 -4.36 18.65
C VAL A 606 -1.79 -5.13 17.38
N THR A 607 -1.27 -6.35 17.55
CA THR A 607 -1.17 -7.37 16.49
C THR A 607 -2.09 -8.52 16.87
N ALA A 608 -2.84 -9.04 15.90
CA ALA A 608 -3.82 -10.09 16.16
C ALA A 608 -3.40 -11.47 15.63
N GLN A 609 -3.99 -12.52 16.22
CA GLN A 609 -3.89 -13.90 15.76
C GLN A 609 -5.25 -14.59 15.94
N PHE A 610 -5.62 -15.48 15.01
CA PHE A 610 -6.81 -16.31 15.21
C PHE A 610 -6.52 -17.44 16.21
N LEU A 611 -7.46 -17.63 17.14
CA LEU A 611 -7.62 -18.81 17.98
C LEU A 611 -8.90 -19.52 17.54
N LYS A 612 -8.83 -20.83 17.28
CA LYS A 612 -9.97 -21.62 16.84
C LYS A 612 -10.37 -22.62 17.92
N ILE A 613 -11.64 -22.56 18.32
CA ILE A 613 -12.26 -23.54 19.20
C ILE A 613 -13.08 -24.50 18.35
N ALA A 614 -12.79 -25.80 18.48
CA ALA A 614 -13.40 -26.86 17.69
C ALA A 614 -14.20 -27.82 18.59
N SER A 615 -15.27 -28.40 18.05
CA SER A 615 -16.06 -29.45 18.72
C SER A 615 -15.37 -30.82 18.68
N VAL A 616 -14.45 -31.00 17.72
CA VAL A 616 -13.54 -32.12 17.60
C VAL A 616 -12.19 -31.54 17.23
N VAL A 617 -11.18 -31.75 18.08
CA VAL A 617 -9.79 -31.51 17.69
C VAL A 617 -9.34 -32.76 16.98
N THR A 618 -9.24 -32.70 15.67
CA THR A 618 -8.45 -33.66 14.92
C THR A 618 -7.00 -33.20 15.02
N PRO A 619 -6.12 -33.87 15.79
CA PRO A 619 -4.70 -33.53 15.78
C PRO A 619 -4.19 -33.92 14.38
N GLY A 620 -3.99 -32.93 13.52
CA GLY A 620 -3.40 -33.14 12.22
C GLY A 620 -1.89 -32.95 12.34
N ASN A 621 -1.13 -34.03 12.39
CA ASN A 621 0.32 -33.92 12.19
C ASN A 621 0.51 -33.45 10.74
N ASN A 622 1.08 -32.27 10.51
CA ASN A 622 1.36 -31.84 9.14
C ASN A 622 2.63 -32.53 8.66
N GLU A 623 2.65 -32.95 7.39
CA GLU A 623 3.87 -33.38 6.74
C GLU A 623 4.91 -32.23 6.70
N THR A 624 6.15 -32.55 6.36
CA THR A 624 7.21 -31.56 6.20
C THR A 624 8.03 -31.89 4.96
N GLU A 625 8.05 -30.96 4.01
CA GLU A 625 8.84 -31.05 2.77
C GLU A 625 10.32 -30.69 2.97
N PRO A 626 11.25 -31.30 2.19
CA PRO A 626 11.01 -32.32 1.17
C PRO A 626 10.90 -33.73 1.76
N ASN A 627 9.89 -34.50 1.40
CA ASN A 627 9.72 -35.91 1.81
C ASN A 627 9.60 -36.89 0.61
N ASP A 628 10.08 -36.48 -0.57
CA ASP A 628 9.96 -37.14 -1.88
C ASP A 628 10.49 -38.59 -2.01
N ASN A 629 11.16 -39.12 -0.98
CA ASN A 629 11.77 -40.45 -1.02
C ASN A 629 11.94 -41.07 0.37
N ILE A 630 12.23 -42.38 0.39
CA ILE A 630 12.46 -43.17 1.61
C ILE A 630 13.51 -42.56 2.56
N GLY A 631 14.53 -41.88 2.04
CA GLY A 631 15.58 -41.26 2.85
C GLY A 631 15.16 -39.95 3.55
N THR A 632 14.09 -39.32 3.08
CA THR A 632 13.56 -38.05 3.61
C THR A 632 12.16 -38.19 4.20
N ALA A 633 11.67 -39.42 4.37
CA ALA A 633 10.33 -39.71 4.85
C ALA A 633 10.03 -39.08 6.22
N ASN A 634 8.83 -38.52 6.40
CA ASN A 634 8.40 -37.98 7.69
C ASN A 634 8.14 -39.10 8.70
N ALA A 635 8.77 -39.02 9.88
CA ALA A 635 8.64 -40.05 10.90
C ALA A 635 7.26 -39.98 11.61
N VAL A 636 6.55 -41.10 11.62
CA VAL A 636 5.25 -41.25 12.27
C VAL A 636 5.44 -42.02 13.59
N ALA A 637 5.56 -41.28 14.69
CA ALA A 637 5.87 -41.85 16.00
C ALA A 637 4.68 -42.51 16.71
N SER A 638 3.45 -42.17 16.32
CA SER A 638 2.22 -42.67 16.95
C SER A 638 1.05 -42.69 15.96
N VAL A 639 0.03 -43.50 16.26
CA VAL A 639 -1.22 -43.55 15.49
C VAL A 639 -1.90 -42.18 15.45
N GLY A 640 -2.55 -41.85 14.35
CA GLY A 640 -3.18 -40.55 14.15
C GLY A 640 -3.32 -40.17 12.68
N THR A 641 -3.84 -38.97 12.43
CA THR A 641 -4.04 -38.45 11.08
C THR A 641 -2.97 -37.42 10.76
N TRP A 642 -2.42 -37.52 9.56
CA TRP A 642 -1.50 -36.56 8.99
C TRP A 642 -2.19 -35.75 7.89
N ASN A 643 -1.85 -34.47 7.80
CA ASN A 643 -2.24 -33.65 6.66
C ASN A 643 -1.06 -33.54 5.72
N GLY A 644 -1.33 -33.71 4.43
CA GLY A 644 -0.34 -33.47 3.38
C GLY A 644 -0.95 -32.74 2.20
N ALA A 645 -0.10 -32.33 1.28
CA ALA A 645 -0.45 -31.65 0.05
C ALA A 645 0.55 -32.01 -1.05
N ILE A 646 0.09 -32.75 -2.07
CA ILE A 646 0.84 -32.99 -3.29
C ILE A 646 1.09 -31.65 -4.00
N GLY A 647 2.31 -31.14 -3.89
CA GLY A 647 2.75 -29.84 -4.37
C GLY A 647 2.89 -29.76 -5.89
N SER A 648 3.20 -30.88 -6.55
CA SER A 648 3.31 -30.99 -8.01
C SER A 648 2.97 -32.40 -8.51
N SER A 649 2.81 -32.60 -9.83
CA SER A 649 2.54 -33.93 -10.38
C SER A 649 3.71 -34.92 -10.26
N SER A 650 4.90 -34.44 -9.91
CA SER A 650 6.09 -35.27 -9.63
C SER A 650 6.33 -35.49 -8.14
N ASP A 651 5.53 -34.85 -7.28
CA ASP A 651 5.64 -34.92 -5.84
C ASP A 651 5.20 -36.29 -5.32
N GLY A 652 5.86 -36.77 -4.27
CA GLY A 652 5.60 -38.08 -3.72
C GLY A 652 5.93 -38.18 -2.26
N ASP A 653 4.90 -38.13 -1.43
CA ASP A 653 5.08 -37.94 0.00
C ASP A 653 5.34 -39.26 0.72
N TYR A 654 6.48 -39.40 1.38
CA TYR A 654 6.83 -40.60 2.16
C TYR A 654 6.72 -40.38 3.66
N PHE A 655 6.17 -41.38 4.34
CA PHE A 655 6.03 -41.45 5.78
C PHE A 655 6.66 -42.74 6.31
N LEU A 656 7.47 -42.65 7.37
CA LEU A 656 8.14 -43.79 8.01
C LEU A 656 7.42 -44.19 9.31
N VAL A 657 6.91 -45.42 9.35
CA VAL A 657 6.41 -46.08 10.56
C VAL A 657 7.37 -47.19 10.98
N ASN A 658 7.88 -47.13 12.21
CA ASN A 658 8.58 -48.25 12.83
C ASN A 658 7.55 -49.20 13.47
N LEU A 659 7.04 -50.14 12.68
CA LEU A 659 5.93 -51.01 13.06
C LEU A 659 6.37 -52.07 14.09
N PRO A 660 5.83 -52.10 15.32
CA PRO A 660 6.23 -53.09 16.32
C PRO A 660 5.94 -54.55 15.90
N ALA A 661 6.69 -55.49 16.47
CA ALA A 661 6.49 -56.92 16.22
C ALA A 661 5.04 -57.35 16.54
N GLY A 662 4.42 -58.13 15.66
CA GLY A 662 3.06 -58.63 15.80
C GLY A 662 1.94 -57.61 15.53
N LYS A 663 2.26 -56.37 15.15
CA LYS A 663 1.25 -55.35 14.82
C LYS A 663 0.92 -55.31 13.33
N THR A 664 -0.24 -54.76 13.00
CA THR A 664 -0.68 -54.56 11.61
C THR A 664 -0.87 -53.08 11.36
N LEU A 665 -0.06 -52.52 10.47
CA LEU A 665 -0.23 -51.15 10.00
C LEU A 665 -1.40 -51.11 9.03
N THR A 666 -2.33 -50.19 9.26
CA THR A 666 -3.32 -49.73 8.30
C THR A 666 -3.09 -48.26 8.02
N ALA A 667 -2.87 -47.92 6.74
CA ALA A 667 -2.82 -46.56 6.26
C ALA A 667 -4.10 -46.25 5.46
N THR A 668 -4.69 -45.08 5.67
CA THR A 668 -5.95 -44.66 5.04
C THR A 668 -5.80 -43.26 4.47
N LEU A 669 -5.77 -43.16 3.15
CA LEU A 669 -5.63 -41.93 2.39
C LEU A 669 -7.01 -41.39 1.99
N THR A 670 -7.31 -40.15 2.37
CA THR A 670 -8.51 -39.43 1.96
C THR A 670 -8.11 -38.23 1.11
N PRO A 671 -8.23 -38.31 -0.24
CA PRO A 671 -7.97 -37.19 -1.12
C PRO A 671 -9.15 -36.19 -1.11
N ASN A 672 -8.95 -35.01 -1.69
CA ASN A 672 -10.08 -34.13 -2.01
C ASN A 672 -10.95 -34.71 -3.15
N ALA A 673 -12.17 -34.20 -3.30
CA ALA A 673 -13.17 -34.75 -4.23
C ALA A 673 -12.75 -34.76 -5.71
N SER A 674 -11.80 -33.92 -6.11
CA SER A 674 -11.31 -33.80 -7.49
C SER A 674 -9.97 -34.49 -7.75
N SER A 675 -9.31 -35.01 -6.70
CA SER A 675 -7.99 -35.61 -6.79
C SER A 675 -8.05 -37.12 -6.73
N ASP A 676 -7.16 -37.74 -7.49
CA ASP A 676 -6.90 -39.17 -7.53
C ASP A 676 -5.43 -39.38 -7.14
N TYR A 677 -5.21 -39.89 -5.92
CA TYR A 677 -3.90 -40.13 -5.36
C TYR A 677 -3.81 -41.59 -4.93
N ASP A 678 -2.70 -42.24 -5.26
CA ASP A 678 -2.49 -43.65 -4.98
C ASP A 678 -1.71 -43.85 -3.68
N LEU A 679 -2.04 -44.92 -2.96
CA LEU A 679 -1.42 -45.26 -1.67
C LEU A 679 -0.61 -46.55 -1.77
N TYR A 680 0.67 -46.50 -1.38
CA TYR A 680 1.56 -47.66 -1.36
C TYR A 680 2.22 -47.84 0.01
N ILE A 681 2.57 -49.08 0.36
CA ILE A 681 3.40 -49.41 1.52
C ILE A 681 4.62 -50.23 1.07
N TYR A 682 5.82 -49.82 1.46
CA TYR A 682 7.09 -50.47 1.14
C TYR A 682 7.83 -50.94 2.40
N ASN A 683 8.73 -51.92 2.25
CA ASN A 683 9.74 -52.25 3.26
C ASN A 683 11.02 -51.38 3.08
N SER A 684 12.01 -51.59 3.94
CA SER A 684 13.30 -50.87 3.89
C SER A 684 14.16 -51.16 2.65
N SER A 685 13.91 -52.25 1.92
CA SER A 685 14.58 -52.54 0.63
C SER A 685 13.86 -51.92 -0.57
N GLY A 686 12.80 -51.12 -0.35
CA GLY A 686 12.00 -50.51 -1.41
C GLY A 686 11.04 -51.49 -2.10
N THR A 687 10.84 -52.69 -1.55
CA THR A 687 9.88 -53.67 -2.06
C THR A 687 8.47 -53.30 -1.62
N GLN A 688 7.55 -53.20 -2.58
CA GLN A 688 6.13 -52.94 -2.30
C GLN A 688 5.50 -54.13 -1.57
N LEU A 689 4.79 -53.84 -0.47
CA LEU A 689 4.12 -54.81 0.38
C LEU A 689 2.59 -54.76 0.23
N ALA A 690 2.04 -53.55 0.03
CA ALA A 690 0.61 -53.33 -0.14
C ALA A 690 0.36 -52.07 -0.99
N ALA A 691 -0.80 -51.98 -1.62
CA ALA A 691 -1.24 -50.80 -2.37
C ALA A 691 -2.77 -50.69 -2.39
N SER A 692 -3.26 -49.49 -2.65
CA SER A 692 -4.65 -49.16 -2.98
C SER A 692 -4.64 -48.02 -3.98
N GLU A 693 -5.35 -48.20 -5.10
CA GLU A 693 -5.39 -47.28 -6.26
C GLU A 693 -6.85 -47.11 -6.69
N LYS A 694 -7.63 -46.33 -5.93
CA LYS A 694 -9.04 -46.06 -6.23
C LYS A 694 -9.18 -44.69 -6.87
N GLY A 695 -10.18 -44.54 -7.73
CA GLY A 695 -10.37 -43.32 -8.52
C GLY A 695 -10.68 -42.06 -7.70
N SER A 696 -10.79 -40.93 -8.40
CA SER A 696 -10.90 -39.59 -7.83
C SER A 696 -11.90 -39.45 -6.66
N GLY A 697 -11.45 -38.82 -5.57
CA GLY A 697 -12.26 -38.53 -4.38
C GLY A 697 -12.63 -39.76 -3.55
N VAL A 698 -12.13 -40.95 -3.89
CA VAL A 698 -12.37 -42.19 -3.15
C VAL A 698 -11.27 -42.42 -2.12
N VAL A 699 -11.62 -43.00 -0.98
CA VAL A 699 -10.66 -43.32 0.10
C VAL A 699 -9.89 -44.59 -0.21
N ASP A 700 -8.56 -44.47 -0.22
CA ASP A 700 -7.61 -45.57 -0.38
C ASP A 700 -7.17 -46.12 0.98
N ALA A 701 -7.05 -47.45 1.08
CA ALA A 701 -6.63 -48.09 2.31
C ALA A 701 -5.74 -49.31 2.02
N ALA A 702 -4.53 -49.29 2.58
CA ALA A 702 -3.56 -50.37 2.45
C ALA A 702 -3.14 -50.85 3.85
N SER A 703 -2.84 -52.14 3.99
CA SER A 703 -2.44 -52.72 5.28
C SER A 703 -1.33 -53.76 5.16
N VAL A 704 -0.46 -53.82 6.17
CA VAL A 704 0.63 -54.80 6.25
C VAL A 704 0.92 -55.19 7.69
N SER A 705 1.08 -56.48 7.95
CA SER A 705 1.47 -57.01 9.27
C SER A 705 2.99 -57.09 9.40
N ASN A 706 3.51 -56.83 10.60
CA ASN A 706 4.88 -57.17 10.98
C ASN A 706 4.90 -58.55 11.65
N THR A 707 5.30 -59.57 10.89
CA THR A 707 5.45 -60.95 11.38
C THR A 707 6.84 -61.23 11.95
N ASP A 708 7.74 -60.25 11.97
CA ASP A 708 9.07 -60.40 12.53
C ASP A 708 9.03 -60.37 14.07
N THR A 709 10.11 -60.82 14.70
CA THR A 709 10.25 -60.81 16.17
C THR A 709 10.70 -59.46 16.74
N ALA A 710 11.01 -58.49 15.87
CA ALA A 710 11.42 -57.13 16.22
C ALA A 710 10.60 -56.08 15.44
N ALA A 711 10.72 -54.81 15.83
CA ALA A 711 10.11 -53.72 15.07
C ALA A 711 10.76 -53.59 13.69
N SER A 712 9.95 -53.37 12.66
CA SER A 712 10.39 -53.31 11.27
C SER A 712 9.86 -52.05 10.60
N ALA A 713 10.73 -51.34 9.85
CA ALA A 713 10.36 -50.12 9.15
C ALA A 713 9.35 -50.39 8.01
N ARG A 714 8.34 -49.53 7.90
CA ARG A 714 7.36 -49.49 6.82
C ARG A 714 7.27 -48.07 6.29
N TYR A 715 7.39 -47.91 4.97
CA TYR A 715 7.31 -46.62 4.31
C TYR A 715 5.98 -46.52 3.58
N VAL A 716 5.13 -45.59 3.99
CA VAL A 716 3.86 -45.30 3.33
C VAL A 716 4.10 -44.16 2.36
N ARG A 717 3.65 -44.32 1.12
CA ARG A 717 3.81 -43.32 0.06
C ARG A 717 2.44 -42.90 -0.47
N VAL A 718 2.22 -41.59 -0.54
CA VAL A 718 1.13 -40.99 -1.32
C VAL A 718 1.70 -40.54 -2.66
N LYS A 719 1.02 -40.82 -3.76
CA LYS A 719 1.52 -40.51 -5.10
C LYS A 719 0.43 -39.85 -5.94
N PHE A 720 0.80 -38.79 -6.65
CA PHE A 720 -0.08 -38.18 -7.65
C PHE A 720 -0.44 -39.17 -8.77
N TYR A 721 -1.74 -39.31 -9.05
CA TYR A 721 -2.24 -39.93 -10.29
C TYR A 721 -2.91 -38.87 -11.19
N SER A 722 -3.92 -38.15 -10.69
CA SER A 722 -4.58 -37.05 -11.39
C SER A 722 -5.27 -36.04 -10.45
N GLY A 723 -5.68 -34.89 -10.98
CA GLY A 723 -6.45 -33.88 -10.23
C GLY A 723 -5.62 -32.70 -9.70
N GLY A 724 -5.93 -32.21 -8.51
CA GLY A 724 -5.36 -30.98 -7.96
C GLY A 724 -3.93 -31.15 -7.41
N THR A 725 -3.14 -30.08 -7.49
CA THR A 725 -1.80 -29.98 -6.86
C THR A 725 -1.63 -28.62 -6.16
N GLY A 726 -0.55 -28.46 -5.41
CA GLY A 726 -0.19 -27.22 -4.72
C GLY A 726 -0.91 -27.02 -3.38
N ALA A 727 -0.56 -25.94 -2.66
CA ALA A 727 -0.95 -25.72 -1.26
C ALA A 727 -2.47 -25.60 -0.99
N THR A 728 -3.30 -25.50 -2.04
CA THR A 728 -4.76 -25.40 -1.92
C THR A 728 -5.45 -26.65 -2.45
N SER A 729 -5.17 -27.03 -3.70
CA SER A 729 -5.86 -28.13 -4.40
C SER A 729 -5.14 -29.49 -4.27
N GLY A 730 -3.92 -29.51 -3.74
CA GLY A 730 -3.13 -30.71 -3.52
C GLY A 730 -3.46 -31.47 -2.22
N LYS A 731 -4.33 -30.91 -1.36
CA LYS A 731 -4.52 -31.38 0.01
C LYS A 731 -5.15 -32.77 0.09
N TYR A 732 -4.66 -33.56 1.04
CA TYR A 732 -5.23 -34.83 1.49
C TYR A 732 -5.00 -35.04 2.99
N THR A 733 -5.64 -36.08 3.55
CA THR A 733 -5.31 -36.57 4.89
C THR A 733 -4.93 -38.04 4.85
N LEU A 734 -3.93 -38.43 5.65
CA LEU A 734 -3.42 -39.79 5.76
C LEU A 734 -3.53 -40.28 7.21
N GLY A 735 -4.45 -41.20 7.47
CA GLY A 735 -4.63 -41.85 8.77
C GLY A 735 -3.71 -43.06 8.93
N PHE A 736 -3.09 -43.20 10.10
CA PHE A 736 -2.31 -44.39 10.46
C PHE A 736 -2.83 -45.06 11.74
N ASN A 737 -2.86 -46.39 11.75
CA ASN A 737 -3.26 -47.21 12.89
C ASN A 737 -2.42 -48.51 12.98
N TRP A 738 -2.04 -48.98 14.19
CA TRP A 738 -1.36 -50.28 14.41
C TRP A 738 -1.32 -50.81 15.85
#